data_AF-A0A8E2DLC1-F1
#
_entry.id   AF-A0A8E2DLC1-F1
#
_cell.length_a   1.000
_cell.length_b   1.000
_cell.length_c   1.000
_cell.angle_alpha   90.00
_cell.angle_beta   90.00
_cell.angle_gamma   90.00
#
_symmetry.space_group_name_H-M   'P 1'
#
loop_
_entity.id
_entity.type
_entity.pdbx_description
1 polymer ?
#
loop_
_entity_poly.entity_id
_entity_poly.type
_entity_poly.pdbx_seq_one_letter_code
_entity_poly.pdbx_strand_id
1 'polypeptide(L)'
;MSQNNTKLARTPAAALEMALIFMHGYFGLVGSRIDDLAQTALQSFFSRNDKRTLEFAPTRVPFHITVLTKAELRSLSKERVLAAAAKADLQRIHTAGIGGQPNAGVFFVMVVWAAGQVLRKQLGLPPKHFHITLSAVDTHDIPKGVDALLPGELPAEPAPELLDHLAFTLHLFGDYERARRFAVALCRGEPRSERGFLRLGDAARRTGMSKLAMLAFAVAFGQCDDIKVQEYCLKQIREAAAFTEWGSVFSDAEWAELPSEISEVLLSPWSSSLRSRLGETNSFPTLCVSSGEPRYIPYPSPGLTDAESLFKLPRFFRWLVPFQVALMSTPRNDIDICAIASPHLGIRHVVTLTEETPLNAKWFVGTSIRHTFLPVPNYHPPTIEQVDLIFRLMHDEGNLPLLVHCGGGKGRAGSVAACYLCAFGFDRPQFDLTQPTMSSNDAIAALRAIRPGSIETQQQEAFVSKYCSTIWKRRSILPDIVSEPLACPLEIEGTLKPGCNLLLLVGLPGSGKSWISRALIARDPRGWTHVSQDESGSRAACERAMGRAPVHGRVLLDRCNVSLADRREWLSLAAHWAEAPVCVWLDYDADLCTSRAQNRAGHPTLPPGGRVRRAVEQMQGSFARPTLDEGFKAIAIVRSFAAVEELVSRLSPPVTLFKFPRTEHLLNLGSATEDDLVGGMPVAREGTNVVITEKVDGANMGFSLSADRAHVIMQNRSHYVNPATHAQFKKLGLWVERHRKELCGVLDRDPHFAQRYILFGEWLVATHSIPYTRLPDFFLAFDVYDRSTRTWAGRRTLERLLAVTSIRPVPVIYEGKMPSECELRAMTQQPSQYYDGLLEGIYVKIEEAMATHTYPLFCMGNPLLDMQVYNGEELLKKYDLKANDAILAEEKHMSIYEELVQKYKVTYVAGGAAQNAARGAAYVLPPRSVVYTGCVGDDDLAEQLKAANTREGLAEAYLVKKGEKTGACAVVITGHHRCLVTTLRAAEKFEQSHLSSPAVAPLVEGARVFYVEGYFLTHGAESALEVAKKSSEASKVFALNLSAPFIPQFFAVQLQQIVPYCDIIIGNEAEAEAWASATGHPDKTNLAAVARALATQPKSNASRPRIVIITHGPKSTTLVSSADPDSPKVFDVHPLKDEEIVDTNGAGDAFAGGFLGAFVAGKSIDECVEAGHKLGAMCVQQVGPQYQWPKVDIL
;
A
#
# COMPACT_ATOMS: atom_id res chain seq x y z
N MET A 1 -63.31 -9.33 -65.69
CA MET A 1 -64.69 -8.78 -65.72
C MET A 1 -64.84 -7.81 -64.56
N SER A 2 -65.31 -6.59 -64.88
CA SER A 2 -66.02 -5.57 -64.06
C SER A 2 -65.70 -5.45 -62.56
N GLN A 3 -65.08 -4.34 -62.12
CA GLN A 3 -65.70 -3.06 -61.70
C GLN A 3 -66.39 -3.09 -60.32
N ASN A 4 -65.84 -2.38 -59.33
CA ASN A 4 -66.26 -1.03 -58.91
C ASN A 4 -65.50 -0.62 -57.64
N ASN A 5 -64.54 0.32 -57.71
CA ASN A 5 -64.70 1.77 -57.59
C ASN A 5 -65.24 2.23 -56.22
N THR A 6 -64.34 2.74 -55.38
CA THR A 6 -64.64 3.92 -54.55
C THR A 6 -63.36 4.71 -54.28
N LYS A 7 -63.40 5.97 -54.71
CA LYS A 7 -62.41 7.02 -54.48
C LYS A 7 -62.15 7.18 -52.99
N LEU A 8 -60.89 7.23 -52.57
CA LEU A 8 -60.50 8.02 -51.40
C LEU A 8 -59.72 9.25 -51.86
N ALA A 9 -60.13 10.38 -51.31
CA ALA A 9 -59.83 11.72 -51.73
C ALA A 9 -58.35 12.07 -51.60
N ARG A 10 -57.88 12.90 -52.55
CA ARG A 10 -56.73 13.78 -52.38
C ARG A 10 -57.00 14.68 -51.18
N THR A 11 -56.35 14.41 -50.05
CA THR A 11 -56.14 15.43 -49.03
C THR A 11 -55.09 16.40 -49.57
N PRO A 12 -55.33 17.72 -49.58
CA PRO A 12 -54.29 18.67 -49.98
C PRO A 12 -53.17 18.57 -48.94
N ALA A 13 -51.94 18.33 -49.40
CA ALA A 13 -50.73 18.30 -48.58
C ALA A 13 -50.39 19.66 -47.91
N ALA A 14 -51.27 20.65 -48.01
CA ALA A 14 -51.06 22.04 -47.58
C ALA A 14 -51.33 22.29 -46.09
N ALA A 15 -51.50 21.26 -45.25
CA ALA A 15 -51.76 21.42 -43.81
C ALA A 15 -51.03 20.42 -42.89
N LEU A 16 -50.10 19.62 -43.42
CA LEU A 16 -49.30 18.68 -42.63
C LEU A 16 -47.85 19.17 -42.53
N GLU A 17 -47.36 19.36 -41.31
CA GLU A 17 -45.99 19.81 -41.03
C GLU A 17 -44.95 18.87 -41.69
N MET A 18 -45.15 17.55 -41.57
CA MET A 18 -44.41 16.49 -42.28
C MET A 18 -45.27 15.21 -42.38
N ALA A 19 -45.14 14.46 -43.48
CA ALA A 19 -45.83 13.17 -43.68
C ALA A 19 -45.02 12.19 -44.56
N LEU A 20 -45.06 10.91 -44.20
CA LEU A 20 -44.53 9.82 -45.03
C LEU A 20 -45.61 9.29 -45.97
N ILE A 21 -45.41 9.43 -47.29
CA ILE A 21 -46.43 9.07 -48.29
C ILE A 21 -45.85 8.28 -49.47
N PHE A 22 -46.72 7.50 -50.12
CA PHE A 22 -46.43 6.88 -51.41
C PHE A 22 -46.60 7.90 -52.54
N MET A 23 -45.54 8.13 -53.30
CA MET A 23 -45.50 8.97 -54.50
C MET A 23 -45.29 8.09 -55.74
N HIS A 24 -45.46 8.65 -56.94
CA HIS A 24 -45.25 7.91 -58.19
C HIS A 24 -43.79 7.47 -58.32
N GLY A 25 -43.49 6.24 -57.88
CA GLY A 25 -42.18 5.61 -57.99
C GLY A 25 -41.30 5.64 -56.74
N TYR A 26 -41.75 6.18 -55.59
CA TYR A 26 -40.98 6.12 -54.34
C TYR A 26 -41.88 6.29 -53.10
N PHE A 27 -41.32 5.98 -51.92
CA PHE A 27 -41.91 6.31 -50.62
C PHE A 27 -41.03 7.37 -49.97
N GLY A 28 -41.61 8.54 -49.67
CA GLY A 28 -40.84 9.72 -49.32
C GLY A 28 -41.46 10.51 -48.18
N LEU A 29 -40.60 11.26 -47.49
CA LEU A 29 -41.00 12.25 -46.50
C LEU A 29 -41.18 13.60 -47.21
N VAL A 30 -42.36 14.19 -47.06
CA VAL A 30 -42.75 15.49 -47.65
C VAL A 30 -43.38 16.37 -46.58
N GLY A 31 -43.46 17.68 -46.82
CA GLY A 31 -44.12 18.64 -45.93
C GLY A 31 -43.38 19.97 -45.87
N SER A 32 -44.01 21.02 -45.34
CA SER A 32 -43.45 22.38 -45.32
C SER A 32 -42.10 22.45 -44.62
N ARG A 33 -41.89 21.63 -43.56
CA ARG A 33 -40.61 21.60 -42.84
C ARG A 33 -39.44 21.07 -43.68
N ILE A 34 -39.71 20.22 -44.68
CA ILE A 34 -38.67 19.74 -45.61
C ILE A 34 -38.24 20.88 -46.55
N ASP A 35 -39.21 21.69 -46.99
CA ASP A 35 -38.92 22.91 -47.76
C ASP A 35 -38.12 23.92 -46.92
N ASP A 36 -38.48 24.11 -45.66
CA ASP A 36 -37.77 25.01 -44.73
C ASP A 36 -36.32 24.55 -44.51
N LEU A 37 -36.07 23.24 -44.32
CA LEU A 37 -34.72 22.69 -44.18
C LEU A 37 -33.87 22.95 -45.43
N ALA A 38 -34.45 22.79 -46.62
CA ALA A 38 -33.77 23.04 -47.88
C ALA A 38 -33.43 24.53 -48.08
N GLN A 39 -34.40 25.42 -47.82
CA GLN A 39 -34.22 26.86 -47.93
C GLN A 39 -33.22 27.39 -46.91
N THR A 40 -33.27 26.90 -45.67
CA THR A 40 -32.32 27.28 -44.60
C THR A 40 -30.88 26.90 -44.99
N ALA A 41 -30.68 25.68 -45.52
CA ALA A 41 -29.37 25.25 -46.00
C ALA A 41 -28.84 26.13 -47.14
N LEU A 42 -29.69 26.47 -48.12
CA LEU A 42 -29.35 27.38 -49.21
C LEU A 42 -29.00 28.79 -48.72
N GLN A 43 -29.80 29.36 -47.83
CA GLN A 43 -29.55 30.69 -47.24
C GLN A 43 -28.20 30.71 -46.49
N SER A 44 -27.96 29.68 -45.69
CA SER A 44 -26.69 29.50 -44.98
C SER A 44 -25.51 29.40 -45.95
N PHE A 45 -25.63 28.60 -47.02
CA PHE A 45 -24.59 28.44 -48.03
C PHE A 45 -24.23 29.76 -48.72
N PHE A 46 -25.24 30.52 -49.17
CA PHE A 46 -25.05 31.81 -49.85
C PHE A 46 -24.57 32.94 -48.93
N SER A 47 -24.72 32.78 -47.61
CA SER A 47 -24.16 33.73 -46.64
C SER A 47 -22.64 33.57 -46.47
N ARG A 48 -22.12 32.37 -46.69
CA ARG A 48 -20.70 32.01 -46.50
C ARG A 48 -19.88 32.03 -47.80
N ASN A 49 -20.55 31.86 -48.93
CA ASN A 49 -19.92 31.73 -50.25
C ASN A 49 -20.42 32.82 -51.20
N ASP A 50 -19.51 33.33 -52.05
CA ASP A 50 -19.88 34.35 -53.05
C ASP A 50 -20.90 33.79 -54.05
N LYS A 51 -21.96 34.55 -54.33
CA LYS A 51 -23.15 34.10 -55.08
C LYS A 51 -22.88 33.70 -56.54
N ARG A 52 -21.64 33.85 -57.03
CA ARG A 52 -21.31 33.89 -58.47
C ARG A 52 -20.83 32.57 -59.10
N THR A 53 -20.77 31.45 -58.37
CA THR A 53 -20.06 30.24 -58.86
C THR A 53 -20.88 28.97 -59.02
N LEU A 54 -22.15 28.89 -58.59
CA LEU A 54 -22.94 27.65 -58.65
C LEU A 54 -24.40 27.92 -59.05
N GLU A 55 -24.84 27.37 -60.20
CA GLU A 55 -26.24 27.42 -60.63
C GLU A 55 -27.06 26.32 -59.93
N PHE A 56 -27.83 26.70 -58.91
CA PHE A 56 -28.88 25.85 -58.35
C PHE A 56 -30.16 26.00 -59.20
N ALA A 57 -30.66 24.91 -59.76
CA ALA A 57 -31.85 24.98 -60.62
C ALA A 57 -33.12 25.27 -59.79
N PRO A 58 -34.04 26.13 -60.24
CA PRO A 58 -35.32 26.35 -59.57
C PRO A 58 -36.20 25.10 -59.71
N THR A 59 -36.18 24.22 -58.70
CA THR A 59 -37.01 23.01 -58.67
C THR A 59 -38.49 23.38 -58.47
N ARG A 60 -39.31 23.23 -59.53
CA ARG A 60 -40.78 23.45 -59.50
C ARG A 60 -41.58 22.34 -58.81
N VAL A 61 -41.05 21.74 -57.74
CA VAL A 61 -41.70 20.65 -56.98
C VAL A 61 -41.34 20.83 -55.50
N PRO A 62 -42.27 20.63 -54.53
CA PRO A 62 -41.90 20.64 -53.12
C PRO A 62 -40.76 19.65 -52.86
N PHE A 63 -39.81 20.07 -52.02
CA PHE A 63 -38.67 19.25 -51.64
C PHE A 63 -39.15 18.00 -50.90
N HIS A 64 -38.42 16.91 -51.06
CA HIS A 64 -38.74 15.64 -50.43
C HIS A 64 -37.46 14.88 -50.09
N ILE A 65 -37.58 13.95 -49.14
CA ILE A 65 -36.53 12.98 -48.82
C ILE A 65 -37.01 11.61 -49.29
N THR A 66 -36.28 10.99 -50.22
CA THR A 66 -36.60 9.64 -50.69
C THR A 66 -36.17 8.58 -49.67
N VAL A 67 -37.14 8.00 -48.98
CA VAL A 67 -36.92 6.95 -47.96
C VAL A 67 -36.74 5.59 -48.60
N LEU A 68 -37.64 5.20 -49.51
CA LEU A 68 -37.59 3.94 -50.28
C LEU A 68 -37.68 4.24 -51.78
N THR A 69 -36.78 3.65 -52.56
CA THR A 69 -36.76 3.80 -54.03
C THR A 69 -37.79 2.89 -54.70
N LYS A 70 -38.04 3.14 -56.00
CA LYS A 70 -38.92 2.29 -56.83
C LYS A 70 -38.51 0.82 -56.80
N ALA A 71 -37.21 0.54 -56.79
CA ALA A 71 -36.67 -0.81 -56.80
C ALA A 71 -36.92 -1.51 -55.46
N GLU A 72 -36.68 -0.82 -54.34
CA GLU A 72 -36.88 -1.35 -52.99
C GLU A 72 -38.36 -1.62 -52.70
N LEU A 73 -39.26 -0.79 -53.23
CA LEU A 73 -40.71 -0.99 -53.09
C LEU A 73 -41.23 -2.24 -53.82
N ARG A 74 -40.52 -2.78 -54.81
CA ARG A 74 -40.96 -4.00 -55.52
C ARG A 74 -40.90 -5.25 -54.65
N SER A 75 -40.04 -5.26 -53.63
CA SER A 75 -39.82 -6.41 -52.74
C SER A 75 -40.52 -6.29 -51.38
N LEU A 76 -41.33 -5.24 -51.17
CA LEU A 76 -41.97 -4.94 -49.88
C LEU A 76 -43.47 -4.76 -50.03
N SER A 77 -44.26 -5.32 -49.11
CA SER A 77 -45.71 -5.10 -49.08
C SER A 77 -46.05 -3.71 -48.55
N LYS A 78 -47.16 -3.14 -49.05
CA LYS A 78 -47.61 -1.80 -48.67
C LYS A 78 -47.98 -1.73 -47.18
N GLU A 79 -48.57 -2.79 -46.63
CA GLU A 79 -48.93 -2.85 -45.20
C GLU A 79 -47.69 -2.80 -44.30
N ARG A 80 -46.64 -3.53 -44.68
CA ARG A 80 -45.39 -3.59 -43.91
C ARG A 80 -44.68 -2.23 -43.88
N VAL A 81 -44.66 -1.52 -45.00
CA VAL A 81 -44.09 -0.18 -45.10
C VAL A 81 -44.86 0.81 -44.23
N LEU A 82 -46.20 0.80 -44.29
CA LEU A 82 -47.03 1.70 -43.49
C LEU A 82 -46.90 1.42 -41.99
N ALA A 83 -46.81 0.14 -41.58
CA ALA A 83 -46.63 -0.24 -40.18
C ALA A 83 -45.27 0.22 -39.61
N ALA A 84 -44.20 0.17 -40.41
CA ALA A 84 -42.89 0.70 -40.02
C ALA A 84 -42.89 2.23 -39.99
N ALA A 85 -43.52 2.88 -40.98
CA ALA A 85 -43.63 4.33 -41.07
C ALA A 85 -44.41 4.96 -39.90
N ALA A 86 -45.47 4.31 -39.43
CA ALA A 86 -46.29 4.78 -38.31
C ALA A 86 -45.52 4.89 -36.98
N LYS A 87 -44.38 4.21 -36.86
CA LYS A 87 -43.52 4.21 -35.65
C LYS A 87 -42.30 5.13 -35.78
N ALA A 88 -42.09 5.75 -36.93
CA ALA A 88 -40.92 6.57 -37.18
C ALA A 88 -41.09 8.00 -36.62
N ASP A 89 -40.13 8.44 -35.83
CA ASP A 89 -40.04 9.83 -35.37
C ASP A 89 -39.72 10.76 -36.55
N LEU A 90 -40.64 11.68 -36.85
CA LEU A 90 -40.47 12.67 -37.90
C LEU A 90 -39.91 13.99 -37.38
N GLN A 91 -39.87 14.22 -36.06
CA GLN A 91 -39.51 15.52 -35.49
C GLN A 91 -37.99 15.74 -35.42
N ARG A 92 -37.19 14.67 -35.33
CA ARG A 92 -35.73 14.74 -35.15
C ARG A 92 -34.97 14.49 -36.47
N ILE A 93 -35.04 15.48 -37.36
CA ILE A 93 -34.38 15.49 -38.66
C ILE A 93 -33.40 16.65 -38.71
N HIS A 94 -32.14 16.36 -39.03
CA HIS A 94 -31.06 17.34 -39.04
C HIS A 94 -30.42 17.41 -40.43
N THR A 95 -29.85 18.56 -40.77
CA THR A 95 -29.09 18.78 -42.00
C THR A 95 -27.63 19.04 -41.66
N ALA A 96 -26.71 18.37 -42.33
CA ALA A 96 -25.27 18.56 -42.08
C ALA A 96 -24.66 19.71 -42.91
N GLY A 97 -25.23 20.00 -44.08
CA GLY A 97 -24.74 21.02 -45.01
C GLY A 97 -25.08 20.68 -46.46
N ILE A 98 -24.61 21.50 -47.41
CA ILE A 98 -24.74 21.25 -48.83
C ILE A 98 -23.59 20.36 -49.32
N GLY A 99 -23.97 19.27 -49.97
CA GLY A 99 -23.05 18.40 -50.69
C GLY A 99 -23.29 18.43 -52.19
N GLY A 100 -22.31 17.96 -52.95
CA GLY A 100 -22.42 17.92 -54.39
C GLY A 100 -21.12 17.64 -55.11
N GLN A 101 -21.24 17.37 -56.41
CA GLN A 101 -20.13 17.33 -57.34
C GLN A 101 -20.31 18.47 -58.33
N PRO A 102 -19.62 19.61 -58.16
CA PRO A 102 -19.78 20.78 -59.03
C PRO A 102 -19.61 20.44 -60.51
N ASN A 103 -18.64 19.57 -60.84
CA ASN A 103 -18.36 19.13 -62.21
C ASN A 103 -19.49 18.31 -62.86
N ALA A 104 -20.34 17.67 -62.05
CA ALA A 104 -21.48 16.88 -62.51
C ALA A 104 -22.81 17.65 -62.44
N GLY A 105 -22.81 18.90 -61.94
CA GLY A 105 -24.02 19.70 -61.75
C GLY A 105 -25.00 19.15 -60.70
N VAL A 106 -24.52 18.32 -59.76
CA VAL A 106 -25.35 17.67 -58.74
C VAL A 106 -25.13 18.34 -57.39
N PHE A 107 -26.20 18.86 -56.80
CA PHE A 107 -26.21 19.50 -55.48
C PHE A 107 -27.38 18.99 -54.64
N PHE A 108 -27.13 18.78 -53.36
CA PHE A 108 -28.13 18.28 -52.42
C PHE A 108 -27.84 18.77 -51.00
N VAL A 109 -28.87 18.83 -50.15
CA VAL A 109 -28.70 18.98 -48.71
C VAL A 109 -28.53 17.58 -48.11
N MET A 110 -27.43 17.34 -47.40
CA MET A 110 -27.24 16.08 -46.68
C MET A 110 -28.15 16.05 -45.45
N VAL A 111 -28.99 15.01 -45.34
CA VAL A 111 -29.92 14.83 -44.23
C VAL A 111 -29.46 13.68 -43.34
N VAL A 112 -29.44 13.94 -42.03
CA VAL A 112 -29.19 12.95 -40.99
C VAL A 112 -30.50 12.66 -40.26
N TRP A 113 -31.02 11.45 -40.47
CA TRP A 113 -32.30 11.03 -39.90
C TRP A 113 -32.20 9.60 -39.33
N ALA A 114 -31.87 9.51 -38.04
CA ALA A 114 -31.68 8.24 -37.34
C ALA A 114 -32.93 7.36 -37.34
N ALA A 115 -34.11 7.92 -37.08
CA ALA A 115 -35.37 7.19 -37.12
C ALA A 115 -35.70 6.66 -38.53
N GLY A 116 -35.29 7.38 -39.58
CA GLY A 116 -35.36 6.90 -40.96
C GLY A 116 -34.50 5.66 -41.21
N GLN A 117 -33.30 5.59 -40.61
CA GLN A 117 -32.47 4.38 -40.69
C GLN A 117 -33.07 3.23 -39.90
N VAL A 118 -33.67 3.49 -38.74
CA VAL A 118 -34.38 2.48 -37.94
C VAL A 118 -35.56 1.91 -38.74
N LEU A 119 -36.34 2.77 -39.42
CA LEU A 119 -37.41 2.36 -40.33
C LEU A 119 -36.87 1.42 -41.43
N ARG A 120 -35.78 1.79 -42.10
CA ARG A 120 -35.16 0.94 -43.14
C ARG A 120 -34.71 -0.40 -42.60
N LYS A 121 -34.10 -0.42 -41.40
CA LYS A 121 -33.68 -1.65 -40.72
C LYS A 121 -34.87 -2.57 -40.39
N GLN A 122 -36.00 -2.04 -39.94
CA GLN A 122 -37.23 -2.83 -39.69
C GLN A 122 -37.79 -3.47 -40.97
N LEU A 123 -37.57 -2.83 -42.13
CA LEU A 123 -37.93 -3.36 -43.43
C LEU A 123 -36.91 -4.36 -44.01
N GLY A 124 -35.78 -4.60 -43.31
CA GLY A 124 -34.71 -5.47 -43.78
C GLY A 124 -33.88 -4.87 -44.91
N LEU A 125 -33.86 -3.54 -45.02
CA LEU A 125 -33.10 -2.81 -46.03
C LEU A 125 -31.76 -2.31 -45.49
N PRO A 126 -30.73 -2.17 -46.35
CA PRO A 126 -29.45 -1.57 -45.95
C PRO A 126 -29.62 -0.08 -45.61
N PRO A 127 -28.71 0.50 -44.79
CA PRO A 127 -28.70 1.94 -44.52
C PRO A 127 -28.50 2.75 -45.82
N LYS A 128 -29.06 3.96 -45.86
CA LYS A 128 -29.02 4.83 -47.05
C LYS A 128 -28.83 6.30 -46.67
N HIS A 129 -28.02 7.05 -47.42
CA HIS A 129 -27.86 8.48 -47.19
C HIS A 129 -29.13 9.21 -47.61
N PHE A 130 -29.76 9.88 -46.65
CA PHE A 130 -30.91 10.75 -46.92
C PHE A 130 -30.41 12.11 -47.39
N HIS A 131 -31.12 12.69 -48.34
CA HIS A 131 -30.77 13.98 -48.90
C HIS A 131 -32.01 14.66 -49.48
N ILE A 132 -31.90 15.97 -49.67
CA ILE A 132 -32.84 16.79 -50.42
C ILE A 132 -32.12 17.27 -51.67
N THR A 133 -32.59 16.88 -52.85
CA THR A 133 -31.99 17.27 -54.12
C THR A 133 -32.27 18.76 -54.40
N LEU A 134 -31.22 19.54 -54.71
CA LEU A 134 -31.27 20.96 -55.03
C LEU A 134 -31.06 21.26 -56.52
N SER A 135 -30.42 20.35 -57.26
CA SER A 135 -30.16 20.45 -58.70
C SER A 135 -31.25 19.78 -59.54
N ALA A 136 -31.34 20.15 -60.82
CA ALA A 136 -32.20 19.46 -61.80
C ALA A 136 -31.70 18.05 -62.13
N VAL A 137 -30.40 17.80 -61.93
CA VAL A 137 -29.77 16.50 -62.11
C VAL A 137 -29.67 15.82 -60.74
N ASP A 138 -30.32 14.66 -60.58
CA ASP A 138 -30.18 13.78 -59.42
C ASP A 138 -29.66 12.41 -59.87
N THR A 139 -28.39 12.13 -59.58
CA THR A 139 -27.79 10.82 -59.79
C THR A 139 -27.72 10.07 -58.47
N HIS A 140 -28.30 8.86 -58.44
CA HIS A 140 -28.27 8.00 -57.26
C HIS A 140 -26.93 7.27 -57.07
N ASP A 141 -26.03 7.33 -58.05
CA ASP A 141 -24.74 6.64 -58.04
C ASP A 141 -23.60 7.48 -57.42
N ILE A 142 -23.88 8.74 -57.09
CA ILE A 142 -22.91 9.62 -56.41
C ILE A 142 -23.02 9.43 -54.89
N PRO A 143 -21.90 9.37 -54.14
CA PRO A 143 -21.92 9.38 -52.68
C PRO A 143 -22.65 10.61 -52.14
N LYS A 144 -23.55 10.42 -51.16
CA LYS A 144 -24.34 11.49 -50.53
C LYS A 144 -24.15 11.58 -49.01
N GLY A 145 -23.05 11.01 -48.53
CA GLY A 145 -22.64 11.06 -47.13
C GLY A 145 -21.81 12.30 -46.79
N VAL A 146 -21.20 12.31 -45.61
CA VAL A 146 -20.38 13.42 -45.10
C VAL A 146 -19.26 13.80 -46.07
N ASP A 147 -18.64 12.81 -46.72
CA ASP A 147 -17.53 13.01 -47.67
C ASP A 147 -17.93 13.77 -48.94
N ALA A 148 -19.22 13.88 -49.21
CA ALA A 148 -19.75 14.59 -50.36
C ALA A 148 -20.17 16.03 -50.05
N LEU A 149 -20.00 16.49 -48.80
CA LEU A 149 -20.18 17.88 -48.41
C LEU A 149 -19.13 18.77 -49.07
N LEU A 150 -19.53 19.98 -49.47
CA LEU A 150 -18.59 20.97 -50.00
C LEU A 150 -17.64 21.45 -48.88
N PRO A 151 -16.41 21.92 -49.23
CA PRO A 151 -15.47 22.42 -48.23
C PRO A 151 -16.09 23.50 -47.33
N GLY A 152 -16.01 23.32 -46.01
CA GLY A 152 -16.54 24.27 -45.02
C GLY A 152 -18.05 24.15 -44.71
N GLU A 153 -18.76 23.20 -45.32
CA GLU A 153 -20.20 23.04 -45.08
C GLU A 153 -20.52 22.32 -43.77
N LEU A 154 -19.74 21.30 -43.39
CA LEU A 154 -19.84 20.71 -42.05
C LEU A 154 -19.35 21.74 -41.03
N PRO A 155 -20.16 22.14 -40.03
CA PRO A 155 -19.74 23.10 -39.02
C PRO A 155 -18.49 22.61 -38.28
N ALA A 156 -17.59 23.54 -37.92
CA ALA A 156 -16.40 23.21 -37.13
C ALA A 156 -16.76 22.62 -35.75
N GLU A 157 -17.86 23.11 -35.16
CA GLU A 157 -18.46 22.58 -33.92
C GLU A 157 -19.94 22.24 -34.19
N PRO A 158 -20.25 21.03 -34.66
CA PRO A 158 -21.62 20.62 -34.91
C PRO A 158 -22.43 20.55 -33.60
N ALA A 159 -23.72 20.87 -33.67
CA ALA A 159 -24.61 20.78 -32.51
C ALA A 159 -24.67 19.33 -31.95
N PRO A 160 -24.84 19.15 -30.62
CA PRO A 160 -24.86 17.83 -29.99
C PRO A 160 -25.84 16.83 -30.63
N GLU A 161 -27.04 17.29 -31.01
CA GLU A 161 -28.06 16.45 -31.65
C GLU A 161 -27.61 15.94 -33.03
N LEU A 162 -26.92 16.81 -33.80
CA LEU A 162 -26.36 16.43 -35.10
C LEU A 162 -25.23 15.42 -34.90
N LEU A 163 -24.36 15.59 -33.90
CA LEU A 163 -23.29 14.64 -33.58
C LEU A 163 -23.84 13.26 -33.19
N ASP A 164 -24.86 13.19 -32.33
CA ASP A 164 -25.49 11.92 -31.91
C ASP A 164 -26.06 11.16 -33.12
N HIS A 165 -26.87 11.86 -33.91
CA HIS A 165 -27.50 11.29 -35.10
C HIS A 165 -26.48 10.90 -36.17
N LEU A 166 -25.39 11.67 -36.31
CA LEU A 166 -24.34 11.39 -37.28
C LEU A 166 -23.50 10.19 -36.86
N ALA A 167 -23.09 10.12 -35.59
CA ALA A 167 -22.38 8.98 -35.03
C ALA A 167 -23.21 7.68 -35.16
N PHE A 168 -24.50 7.73 -34.83
CA PHE A 168 -25.42 6.61 -35.03
C PHE A 168 -25.52 6.19 -36.49
N THR A 169 -25.68 7.17 -37.39
CA THR A 169 -25.82 6.91 -38.83
C THR A 169 -24.56 6.25 -39.39
N LEU A 170 -23.38 6.82 -39.12
CA LEU A 170 -22.09 6.28 -39.57
C LEU A 170 -21.83 4.88 -39.01
N HIS A 171 -22.20 4.62 -37.75
CA HIS A 171 -22.12 3.29 -37.18
C HIS A 171 -22.94 2.27 -37.99
N LEU A 172 -24.16 2.62 -38.42
CA LEU A 172 -24.98 1.74 -39.25
C LEU A 172 -24.35 1.47 -40.63
N PHE A 173 -23.63 2.44 -41.20
CA PHE A 173 -22.88 2.29 -42.45
C PHE A 173 -21.59 1.47 -42.30
N GLY A 174 -21.19 1.11 -41.07
CA GLY A 174 -19.94 0.42 -40.81
C GLY A 174 -18.71 1.34 -40.75
N ASP A 175 -18.91 2.67 -40.77
CA ASP A 175 -17.83 3.66 -40.62
C ASP A 175 -17.60 3.96 -39.14
N TYR A 176 -17.03 2.97 -38.44
CA TYR A 176 -16.89 3.00 -36.99
C TYR A 176 -15.86 4.02 -36.51
N GLU A 177 -14.79 4.28 -37.27
CA GLU A 177 -13.77 5.26 -36.89
C GLU A 177 -14.32 6.68 -36.88
N ARG A 178 -15.06 7.10 -37.91
CA ARG A 178 -15.69 8.43 -37.90
C ARG A 178 -16.82 8.50 -36.88
N ALA A 179 -17.62 7.44 -36.73
CA ALA A 179 -18.63 7.36 -35.69
C ALA A 179 -18.02 7.58 -34.30
N ARG A 180 -16.87 6.96 -34.02
CA ARG A 180 -16.09 7.14 -32.79
C ARG A 180 -15.63 8.59 -32.62
N ARG A 181 -15.05 9.21 -33.66
CA ARG A 181 -14.60 10.63 -33.60
C ARG A 181 -15.74 11.58 -33.27
N PHE A 182 -16.91 11.42 -33.90
CA PHE A 182 -18.08 12.25 -33.58
C PHE A 182 -18.66 11.95 -32.19
N ALA A 183 -18.62 10.69 -31.74
CA ALA A 183 -19.03 10.35 -30.38
C ALA A 183 -18.11 10.97 -29.32
N VAL A 184 -16.78 11.02 -29.54
CA VAL A 184 -15.83 11.73 -28.66
C VAL A 184 -16.15 13.23 -28.62
N ALA A 185 -16.40 13.85 -29.78
CA ALA A 185 -16.80 15.26 -29.84
C ALA A 185 -18.12 15.52 -29.07
N LEU A 186 -19.08 14.60 -29.15
CA LEU A 186 -20.33 14.67 -28.39
C LEU A 186 -20.08 14.54 -26.87
N CYS A 187 -19.25 13.60 -26.44
CA CYS A 187 -18.88 13.43 -25.03
C CYS A 187 -18.22 14.70 -24.47
N ARG A 188 -17.37 15.36 -25.27
CA ARG A 188 -16.72 16.62 -24.89
C ARG A 188 -17.73 17.76 -24.75
N GLY A 189 -18.69 17.85 -25.67
CA GLY A 189 -19.73 18.88 -25.65
C GLY A 189 -20.77 18.68 -24.54
N GLU A 190 -21.10 17.44 -24.21
CA GLU A 190 -22.08 17.07 -23.19
C GLU A 190 -21.54 15.98 -22.22
N PRO A 191 -20.56 16.29 -21.34
CA PRO A 191 -19.89 15.29 -20.51
C PRO A 191 -20.78 14.63 -19.45
N ARG A 192 -21.98 15.19 -19.20
CA ARG A 192 -22.99 14.67 -18.26
C ARG A 192 -24.12 13.88 -18.94
N SER A 193 -24.07 13.72 -20.26
CA SER A 193 -25.09 13.10 -21.09
C SER A 193 -24.64 11.68 -21.48
N GLU A 194 -25.50 10.69 -21.26
CA GLU A 194 -25.20 9.29 -21.57
C GLU A 194 -25.10 9.03 -23.08
N ARG A 195 -25.72 9.90 -23.90
CA ARG A 195 -25.85 9.73 -25.36
C ARG A 195 -24.50 9.58 -26.05
N GLY A 196 -23.56 10.48 -25.76
CA GLY A 196 -22.21 10.43 -26.32
C GLY A 196 -21.48 9.14 -25.99
N PHE A 197 -21.55 8.74 -24.72
CA PHE A 197 -20.86 7.54 -24.23
C PHE A 197 -21.47 6.24 -24.76
N LEU A 198 -22.80 6.18 -24.96
CA LEU A 198 -23.45 5.05 -25.66
C LEU A 198 -22.93 4.90 -27.09
N ARG A 199 -22.85 6.01 -27.86
CA ARG A 199 -22.34 5.98 -29.24
C ARG A 199 -20.86 5.61 -29.28
N LEU A 200 -20.07 6.13 -28.35
CA LEU A 200 -18.66 5.83 -28.23
C LEU A 200 -18.45 4.34 -27.94
N GLY A 201 -19.20 3.78 -27.00
CA GLY A 201 -19.13 2.36 -26.65
C GLY A 201 -19.48 1.44 -27.82
N ASP A 202 -20.57 1.76 -28.54
CA ASP A 202 -21.00 1.03 -29.72
C ASP A 202 -19.92 1.02 -30.83
N ALA A 203 -19.34 2.19 -31.14
CA ALA A 203 -18.32 2.34 -32.17
C ALA A 203 -17.00 1.64 -31.77
N ALA A 204 -16.53 1.87 -30.53
CA ALA A 204 -15.28 1.29 -30.01
C ALA A 204 -15.33 -0.25 -30.01
N ARG A 205 -16.48 -0.85 -29.67
CA ARG A 205 -16.63 -2.31 -29.70
C ARG A 205 -16.43 -2.88 -31.11
N ARG A 206 -16.88 -2.16 -32.15
CA ARG A 206 -16.78 -2.60 -33.55
C ARG A 206 -15.37 -2.47 -34.12
N THR A 207 -14.53 -1.62 -33.54
CA THR A 207 -13.12 -1.46 -33.90
C THR A 207 -12.17 -2.31 -33.04
N GLY A 208 -12.70 -3.13 -32.12
CA GLY A 208 -11.90 -4.00 -31.24
C GLY A 208 -11.36 -3.30 -29.97
N MET A 209 -11.67 -2.02 -29.77
CA MET A 209 -11.25 -1.23 -28.60
C MET A 209 -12.10 -1.55 -27.37
N SER A 210 -11.94 -2.77 -26.85
CA SER A 210 -12.81 -3.34 -25.81
C SER A 210 -12.75 -2.56 -24.49
N LYS A 211 -11.58 -2.03 -24.12
CA LYS A 211 -11.43 -1.21 -22.91
C LYS A 211 -12.18 0.11 -23.02
N LEU A 212 -12.02 0.83 -24.13
CA LEU A 212 -12.73 2.08 -24.38
C LEU A 212 -14.25 1.86 -24.37
N ALA A 213 -14.71 0.76 -24.99
CA ALA A 213 -16.12 0.39 -24.97
C ALA A 213 -16.63 0.15 -23.54
N MET A 214 -15.89 -0.64 -22.74
CA MET A 214 -16.24 -0.93 -21.34
C MET A 214 -16.37 0.35 -20.50
N LEU A 215 -15.40 1.26 -20.59
CA LEU A 215 -15.40 2.51 -19.82
C LEU A 215 -16.55 3.43 -20.25
N ALA A 216 -16.78 3.57 -21.56
CA ALA A 216 -17.86 4.39 -22.08
C ALA A 216 -19.24 3.88 -21.61
N PHE A 217 -19.50 2.58 -21.68
CA PHE A 217 -20.76 2.02 -21.16
C PHE A 217 -20.90 2.14 -19.64
N ALA A 218 -19.79 2.10 -18.89
CA ALA A 218 -19.82 2.33 -17.44
C ALA A 218 -20.21 3.78 -17.09
N VAL A 219 -19.69 4.76 -17.83
CA VAL A 219 -20.10 6.17 -17.69
C VAL A 219 -21.56 6.35 -18.07
N ALA A 220 -21.99 5.82 -19.22
CA ALA A 220 -23.39 5.88 -19.65
C ALA A 220 -24.35 5.26 -18.63
N PHE A 221 -23.97 4.13 -18.02
CA PHE A 221 -24.74 3.50 -16.95
C PHE A 221 -24.92 4.43 -15.74
N GLY A 222 -23.84 5.11 -15.31
CA GLY A 222 -23.87 6.00 -14.15
C GLY A 222 -24.64 7.31 -14.39
N GLN A 223 -24.84 7.70 -15.65
CA GLN A 223 -25.51 8.94 -16.06
C GLN A 223 -26.98 8.74 -16.48
N CYS A 224 -27.47 7.50 -16.53
CA CYS A 224 -28.80 7.19 -17.03
C CYS A 224 -29.67 6.54 -15.94
N ASP A 225 -30.93 7.00 -15.82
CA ASP A 225 -31.94 6.40 -14.93
C ASP A 225 -32.84 5.37 -15.65
N ASP A 226 -32.78 5.27 -16.98
CA ASP A 226 -33.56 4.29 -17.74
C ASP A 226 -32.99 2.88 -17.55
N ILE A 227 -33.77 2.03 -16.88
CA ILE A 227 -33.44 0.63 -16.59
C ILE A 227 -33.05 -0.15 -17.85
N LYS A 228 -33.71 0.08 -19.00
CA LYS A 228 -33.40 -0.64 -20.25
C LYS A 228 -32.03 -0.25 -20.79
N VAL A 229 -31.66 1.02 -20.68
CA VAL A 229 -30.34 1.52 -21.07
C VAL A 229 -29.28 0.96 -20.12
N GLN A 230 -29.55 0.96 -18.82
CA GLN A 230 -28.67 0.35 -17.83
C GLN A 230 -28.44 -1.16 -18.08
N GLU A 231 -29.50 -1.94 -18.37
CA GLU A 231 -29.39 -3.36 -18.73
C GLU A 231 -28.56 -3.56 -20.01
N TYR A 232 -28.77 -2.71 -21.00
CA TYR A 232 -27.99 -2.72 -22.23
C TYR A 232 -26.51 -2.43 -21.95
N CYS A 233 -26.21 -1.40 -21.15
CA CYS A 233 -24.83 -1.07 -20.74
C CYS A 233 -24.17 -2.24 -20.00
N LEU A 234 -24.86 -2.84 -19.02
CA LEU A 234 -24.36 -4.00 -18.29
C LEU A 234 -24.06 -5.18 -19.22
N LYS A 235 -24.95 -5.47 -20.17
CA LYS A 235 -24.72 -6.49 -21.19
C LYS A 235 -23.46 -6.19 -22.00
N GLN A 236 -23.31 -4.94 -22.47
CA GLN A 236 -22.15 -4.55 -23.28
C GLN A 236 -20.83 -4.56 -22.48
N ILE A 237 -20.85 -4.13 -21.22
CA ILE A 237 -19.69 -4.21 -20.31
C ILE A 237 -19.24 -5.67 -20.14
N ARG A 238 -20.18 -6.60 -19.92
CA ARG A 238 -19.89 -8.04 -19.80
C ARG A 238 -19.31 -8.62 -21.09
N GLU A 239 -19.86 -8.25 -22.25
CA GLU A 239 -19.32 -8.68 -23.54
C GLU A 239 -17.89 -8.15 -23.78
N ALA A 240 -17.61 -6.89 -23.41
CA ALA A 240 -16.28 -6.32 -23.49
C ALA A 240 -15.28 -7.02 -22.55
N ALA A 241 -15.73 -7.44 -21.37
CA ALA A 241 -14.90 -8.14 -20.39
C ALA A 241 -14.36 -9.48 -20.87
N ALA A 242 -14.81 -10.03 -22.00
CA ALA A 242 -14.17 -11.20 -22.61
C ALA A 242 -12.75 -10.89 -23.13
N PHE A 243 -12.48 -9.63 -23.49
CA PHE A 243 -11.26 -9.19 -24.17
C PHE A 243 -10.38 -8.22 -23.36
N THR A 244 -10.89 -7.70 -22.25
CA THR A 244 -10.17 -6.77 -21.38
C THR A 244 -10.49 -7.03 -19.90
N GLU A 245 -9.63 -6.56 -19.01
CA GLU A 245 -9.84 -6.66 -17.56
C GLU A 245 -10.96 -5.72 -17.07
N TRP A 246 -11.57 -6.00 -15.93
CA TRP A 246 -12.65 -5.17 -15.40
C TRP A 246 -12.17 -3.81 -14.87
N GLY A 247 -12.99 -2.77 -15.08
CA GLY A 247 -12.73 -1.44 -14.54
C GLY A 247 -11.53 -0.73 -15.18
N SER A 248 -10.95 0.19 -14.41
CA SER A 248 -9.77 0.98 -14.78
C SER A 248 -8.45 0.19 -14.64
N VAL A 249 -8.45 -1.09 -15.05
CA VAL A 249 -7.26 -1.94 -15.06
C VAL A 249 -6.80 -2.15 -16.50
N PHE A 250 -5.62 -1.64 -16.84
CA PHE A 250 -5.14 -1.49 -18.21
C PHE A 250 -3.94 -2.39 -18.52
N SER A 251 -3.81 -2.81 -19.78
CA SER A 251 -2.50 -3.07 -20.41
C SER A 251 -1.89 -1.77 -20.95
N ASP A 252 -0.60 -1.79 -21.31
CA ASP A 252 0.08 -0.65 -21.92
C ASP A 252 -0.60 -0.20 -23.23
N ALA A 253 -1.10 -1.15 -24.04
CA ALA A 253 -1.76 -0.86 -25.32
C ALA A 253 -3.14 -0.21 -25.12
N GLU A 254 -3.93 -0.72 -24.17
CA GLU A 254 -5.28 -0.20 -23.90
C GLU A 254 -5.27 1.24 -23.40
N TRP A 255 -4.21 1.64 -22.69
CA TRP A 255 -4.05 3.01 -22.23
C TRP A 255 -3.87 3.99 -23.40
N ALA A 256 -3.05 3.61 -24.38
CA ALA A 256 -2.78 4.43 -25.57
C ALA A 256 -4.00 4.64 -26.47
N GLU A 257 -5.04 3.82 -26.32
CA GLU A 257 -6.30 3.93 -27.09
C GLU A 257 -7.29 4.95 -26.51
N LEU A 258 -7.05 5.44 -25.28
CA LEU A 258 -7.97 6.37 -24.62
C LEU A 258 -7.88 7.78 -25.23
N PRO A 259 -9.02 8.39 -25.61
CA PRO A 259 -9.02 9.79 -26.04
C PRO A 259 -8.69 10.72 -24.87
N SER A 260 -7.62 11.50 -25.00
CA SER A 260 -7.14 12.40 -23.94
C SER A 260 -8.16 13.50 -23.61
N GLU A 261 -9.03 13.86 -24.55
CA GLU A 261 -10.01 14.94 -24.39
C GLU A 261 -11.16 14.58 -23.43
N ILE A 262 -11.36 13.29 -23.14
CA ILE A 262 -12.44 12.79 -22.27
C ILE A 262 -11.95 11.76 -21.25
N SER A 263 -10.63 11.59 -21.11
CA SER A 263 -10.02 10.60 -20.23
C SER A 263 -10.41 10.81 -18.76
N GLU A 264 -10.52 12.06 -18.31
CA GLU A 264 -10.94 12.40 -16.94
C GLU A 264 -12.29 11.76 -16.56
N VAL A 265 -13.27 11.83 -17.46
CA VAL A 265 -14.61 11.27 -17.22
C VAL A 265 -14.59 9.74 -17.35
N LEU A 266 -13.88 9.20 -18.35
CA LEU A 266 -13.77 7.75 -18.58
C LEU A 266 -13.06 7.02 -17.43
N LEU A 267 -12.08 7.67 -16.81
CA LEU A 267 -11.28 7.11 -15.72
C LEU A 267 -11.90 7.32 -14.34
N SER A 268 -13.06 7.99 -14.26
CA SER A 268 -13.78 8.18 -13.00
C SER A 268 -14.08 6.83 -12.33
N PRO A 269 -13.90 6.72 -10.99
CA PRO A 269 -14.19 5.47 -10.28
C PRO A 269 -15.65 5.04 -10.47
N TRP A 270 -15.85 3.77 -10.83
CA TRP A 270 -17.19 3.24 -11.06
C TRP A 270 -18.06 3.30 -9.80
N SER A 271 -19.34 3.60 -9.96
CA SER A 271 -20.27 3.72 -8.83
C SER A 271 -20.41 2.38 -8.07
N SER A 272 -20.73 2.47 -6.77
CA SER A 272 -21.02 1.29 -5.94
C SER A 272 -22.19 0.47 -6.50
N SER A 273 -23.21 1.15 -7.05
CA SER A 273 -24.35 0.51 -7.72
C SER A 273 -23.90 -0.34 -8.91
N LEU A 274 -23.03 0.18 -9.79
CA LEU A 274 -22.54 -0.58 -10.94
C LEU A 274 -21.73 -1.80 -10.48
N ARG A 275 -20.81 -1.60 -9.52
CA ARG A 275 -19.98 -2.70 -8.98
C ARG A 275 -20.81 -3.81 -8.34
N SER A 276 -21.87 -3.47 -7.58
CA SER A 276 -22.78 -4.46 -6.99
C SER A 276 -23.47 -5.29 -8.07
N ARG A 277 -24.06 -4.62 -9.08
CA ARG A 277 -24.79 -5.29 -10.16
C ARG A 277 -23.92 -6.19 -11.04
N LEU A 278 -22.64 -5.86 -11.21
CA LEU A 278 -21.68 -6.71 -11.91
C LEU A 278 -21.33 -7.97 -11.10
N GLY A 279 -21.29 -7.86 -9.77
CA GLY A 279 -21.01 -8.99 -8.88
C GLY A 279 -22.19 -9.95 -8.67
N GLU A 280 -23.43 -9.54 -8.94
CA GLU A 280 -24.66 -10.32 -8.70
C GLU A 280 -25.01 -11.33 -9.81
N THR A 281 -24.24 -11.40 -10.89
CA THR A 281 -24.58 -12.21 -12.07
C THR A 281 -23.46 -13.15 -12.48
N ASN A 282 -23.81 -14.39 -12.84
CA ASN A 282 -22.94 -15.44 -13.34
C ASN A 282 -22.22 -15.01 -14.63
N SER A 283 -21.12 -14.27 -14.45
CA SER A 283 -20.34 -13.66 -15.51
C SER A 283 -19.02 -14.41 -15.61
N PHE A 284 -18.83 -15.16 -16.69
CA PHE A 284 -17.56 -15.85 -16.93
C PHE A 284 -16.43 -14.80 -17.07
N PRO A 285 -15.28 -14.96 -16.41
CA PRO A 285 -14.22 -13.94 -16.45
C PRO A 285 -13.54 -13.87 -17.81
N THR A 286 -12.73 -12.81 -17.98
CA THR A 286 -11.90 -12.52 -19.15
C THR A 286 -11.01 -13.71 -19.53
N LEU A 287 -11.29 -14.33 -20.68
CA LEU A 287 -10.58 -15.53 -21.15
C LEU A 287 -9.40 -15.23 -22.08
N CYS A 288 -9.26 -14.01 -22.59
CA CYS A 288 -8.37 -13.74 -23.72
C CYS A 288 -7.11 -12.91 -23.43
N VAL A 289 -6.89 -12.45 -22.20
CA VAL A 289 -5.73 -11.56 -21.92
C VAL A 289 -4.57 -12.38 -21.34
N SER A 290 -3.35 -12.19 -21.85
CA SER A 290 -2.16 -12.85 -21.31
C SER A 290 -1.97 -12.53 -19.83
N SER A 291 -1.77 -13.56 -19.00
CA SER A 291 -1.49 -13.39 -17.57
C SER A 291 -0.09 -12.83 -17.28
N GLY A 292 0.83 -12.89 -18.26
CA GLY A 292 2.21 -12.44 -18.09
C GLY A 292 2.42 -10.93 -18.26
N GLU A 293 1.43 -10.22 -18.82
CA GLU A 293 1.53 -8.79 -19.06
C GLU A 293 1.29 -7.98 -17.78
N PRO A 294 2.07 -6.89 -17.56
CA PRO A 294 1.78 -5.92 -16.51
C PRO A 294 0.35 -5.39 -16.58
N ARG A 295 -0.20 -5.08 -15.40
CA ARG A 295 -1.47 -4.37 -15.28
C ARG A 295 -1.24 -3.03 -14.60
N TYR A 296 -2.00 -2.04 -15.04
CA TYR A 296 -1.88 -0.67 -14.55
C TYR A 296 -3.23 -0.13 -14.12
N ILE A 297 -3.22 0.82 -13.20
CA ILE A 297 -4.37 1.65 -12.82
C ILE A 297 -3.98 3.14 -12.89
N PRO A 298 -4.93 4.07 -12.99
CA PRO A 298 -4.63 5.49 -12.85
C PRO A 298 -3.97 5.81 -11.50
N TYR A 299 -3.01 6.74 -11.46
CA TYR A 299 -2.23 7.02 -10.25
C TYR A 299 -3.10 7.58 -9.11
N PRO A 300 -3.03 6.99 -7.91
CA PRO A 300 -3.88 7.38 -6.78
C PRO A 300 -3.23 8.49 -5.95
N SER A 301 -3.24 9.75 -6.40
CA SER A 301 -2.89 10.88 -5.52
C SER A 301 -3.88 12.04 -5.65
N PRO A 302 -4.57 12.42 -4.56
CA PRO A 302 -5.20 13.73 -4.48
C PRO A 302 -4.10 14.80 -4.41
N GLY A 303 -4.08 15.74 -5.35
CA GLY A 303 -3.22 16.94 -5.26
C GLY A 303 -1.93 16.94 -6.11
N LEU A 304 -1.69 15.93 -6.94
CA LEU A 304 -0.71 16.03 -8.04
C LEU A 304 -1.48 16.17 -9.35
N THR A 305 -1.20 17.24 -10.09
CA THR A 305 -1.89 17.65 -11.32
C THR A 305 -1.57 16.79 -12.54
N ASP A 306 -0.71 15.78 -12.41
CA ASP A 306 -0.30 14.94 -13.52
C ASP A 306 -1.26 13.75 -13.66
N ALA A 307 -2.44 14.04 -14.21
CA ALA A 307 -3.49 13.09 -14.58
C ALA A 307 -3.06 12.02 -15.61
N GLU A 308 -1.78 11.95 -15.96
CA GLU A 308 -1.21 11.14 -17.05
C GLU A 308 -0.37 9.95 -16.57
N SER A 309 -0.14 9.77 -15.26
CA SER A 309 0.71 8.67 -14.77
C SER A 309 -0.09 7.39 -14.46
N LEU A 310 0.40 6.26 -14.98
CA LEU A 310 -0.10 4.92 -14.67
C LEU A 310 0.68 4.30 -13.52
N PHE A 311 -0.03 3.68 -12.57
CA PHE A 311 0.56 2.87 -11.51
C PHE A 311 0.60 1.40 -11.89
N LYS A 312 1.80 0.80 -11.92
CA LYS A 312 2.00 -0.63 -12.22
C LYS A 312 1.66 -1.50 -11.01
N LEU A 313 0.61 -2.30 -11.13
CA LEU A 313 0.21 -3.28 -10.13
C LEU A 313 1.24 -4.41 -9.99
N PRO A 314 1.29 -5.09 -8.83
CA PRO A 314 2.00 -6.35 -8.67
C PRO A 314 1.57 -7.40 -9.70
N ARG A 315 2.49 -8.33 -9.99
CA ARG A 315 2.33 -9.29 -11.08
C ARG A 315 1.07 -10.13 -10.92
N PHE A 316 0.52 -10.55 -12.05
CA PHE A 316 -0.64 -11.42 -12.12
C PHE A 316 -1.86 -10.87 -11.35
N PHE A 317 -2.11 -9.55 -11.34
CA PHE A 317 -3.40 -9.07 -10.82
C PHE A 317 -4.55 -9.56 -11.71
N ARG A 318 -5.61 -10.12 -11.11
CA ARG A 318 -6.87 -10.51 -11.77
C ARG A 318 -8.05 -10.43 -10.82
N TRP A 319 -9.20 -10.05 -11.34
CA TRP A 319 -10.47 -10.36 -10.70
C TRP A 319 -10.84 -11.83 -10.95
N LEU A 320 -11.09 -12.59 -9.87
CA LEU A 320 -11.76 -13.88 -9.96
C LEU A 320 -13.26 -13.69 -10.13
N VAL A 321 -13.81 -12.78 -9.34
CA VAL A 321 -15.17 -12.26 -9.43
C VAL A 321 -15.08 -10.74 -9.37
N PRO A 322 -15.59 -10.00 -10.37
CA PRO A 322 -15.34 -8.56 -10.52
C PRO A 322 -15.82 -7.79 -9.29
N PHE A 323 -14.93 -6.98 -8.71
CA PHE A 323 -15.18 -6.20 -7.49
C PHE A 323 -15.65 -7.01 -6.27
N GLN A 324 -15.35 -8.32 -6.23
CA GLN A 324 -15.64 -9.19 -5.08
C GLN A 324 -14.39 -9.94 -4.62
N VAL A 325 -13.70 -10.64 -5.52
CA VAL A 325 -12.51 -11.43 -5.18
C VAL A 325 -11.45 -11.24 -6.24
N ALA A 326 -10.22 -10.93 -5.82
CA ALA A 326 -9.08 -10.76 -6.69
C ALA A 326 -7.88 -11.59 -6.23
N LEU A 327 -6.96 -11.86 -7.16
CA LEU A 327 -5.69 -12.53 -6.90
C LEU A 327 -4.52 -11.77 -7.51
N MET A 328 -3.37 -11.77 -6.83
CA MET A 328 -2.11 -11.23 -7.35
C MET A 328 -0.88 -11.84 -6.66
N SER A 329 0.33 -11.48 -7.11
CA SER A 329 1.57 -11.73 -6.37
C SER A 329 1.73 -10.79 -5.18
N THR A 330 2.68 -11.07 -4.29
CA THR A 330 2.96 -10.25 -3.10
C THR A 330 3.06 -8.73 -3.38
N PRO A 331 2.31 -7.87 -2.64
CA PRO A 331 2.58 -6.43 -2.60
C PRO A 331 4.02 -6.12 -2.19
N ARG A 332 4.63 -5.10 -2.80
CA ARG A 332 6.04 -4.74 -2.63
C ARG A 332 6.27 -3.68 -1.55
N ASN A 333 5.31 -2.78 -1.38
CA ASN A 333 5.40 -1.63 -0.47
C ASN A 333 4.00 -1.09 -0.10
N ASP A 334 3.97 -0.01 0.69
CA ASP A 334 2.76 0.72 1.07
C ASP A 334 2.05 1.41 -0.10
N ILE A 335 2.80 1.82 -1.13
CA ILE A 335 2.22 2.39 -2.35
C ILE A 335 1.36 1.35 -3.08
N ASP A 336 1.80 0.09 -3.17
CA ASP A 336 0.98 -1.00 -3.70
C ASP A 336 -0.32 -1.18 -2.90
N ILE A 337 -0.26 -1.08 -1.56
CA ILE A 337 -1.44 -1.15 -0.70
C ILE A 337 -2.39 0.04 -0.96
N CYS A 338 -1.85 1.25 -1.14
CA CYS A 338 -2.64 2.43 -1.49
C CYS A 338 -3.30 2.28 -2.87
N ALA A 339 -2.59 1.72 -3.85
CA ALA A 339 -3.11 1.48 -5.19
C ALA A 339 -4.29 0.50 -5.20
N ILE A 340 -4.19 -0.62 -4.48
CA ILE A 340 -5.30 -1.57 -4.37
C ILE A 340 -6.46 -1.06 -3.49
N ALA A 341 -6.17 -0.18 -2.53
CA ALA A 341 -7.19 0.50 -1.71
C ALA A 341 -7.92 1.62 -2.47
N SER A 342 -7.31 2.13 -3.56
CA SER A 342 -7.83 3.27 -4.31
C SER A 342 -9.26 3.02 -4.78
N PRO A 343 -10.06 4.09 -5.02
CA PRO A 343 -11.39 3.94 -5.57
C PRO A 343 -11.44 3.13 -6.88
N HIS A 344 -10.37 3.04 -7.67
CA HIS A 344 -10.36 2.25 -8.92
C HIS A 344 -10.51 0.74 -8.69
N LEU A 345 -9.87 0.19 -7.65
CA LEU A 345 -9.96 -1.23 -7.30
C LEU A 345 -10.88 -1.48 -6.11
N GLY A 346 -10.73 -0.64 -5.07
CA GLY A 346 -11.57 -0.63 -3.87
C GLY A 346 -11.40 -1.85 -2.98
N ILE A 347 -10.26 -2.54 -3.02
CA ILE A 347 -9.99 -3.70 -2.15
C ILE A 347 -10.15 -3.27 -0.68
N ARG A 348 -10.85 -4.08 0.12
CA ARG A 348 -11.10 -3.82 1.55
C ARG A 348 -10.38 -4.81 2.47
N HIS A 349 -9.94 -5.96 1.96
CA HIS A 349 -9.20 -6.94 2.76
C HIS A 349 -8.10 -7.62 1.94
N VAL A 350 -6.91 -7.80 2.53
CA VAL A 350 -5.77 -8.51 1.93
C VAL A 350 -5.41 -9.76 2.74
N VAL A 351 -5.46 -10.92 2.09
CA VAL A 351 -5.05 -12.21 2.66
C VAL A 351 -3.65 -12.58 2.14
N THR A 352 -2.73 -12.77 3.07
CA THR A 352 -1.32 -13.09 2.81
C THR A 352 -1.05 -14.56 3.11
N LEU A 353 -0.62 -15.32 2.09
CA LEU A 353 -0.36 -16.76 2.20
C LEU A 353 1.14 -17.14 2.12
N THR A 354 2.06 -16.18 2.24
CA THR A 354 3.51 -16.43 2.23
C THR A 354 3.95 -17.24 3.47
N GLU A 355 5.07 -17.96 3.38
CA GLU A 355 5.52 -18.84 4.47
C GLU A 355 6.29 -18.04 5.54
N GLU A 356 7.16 -17.14 5.09
CA GLU A 356 8.28 -16.65 5.87
C GLU A 356 7.91 -15.41 6.69
N THR A 357 7.17 -14.47 6.09
CA THR A 357 6.84 -13.18 6.73
C THR A 357 5.46 -12.63 6.31
N PRO A 358 4.72 -12.01 7.25
CA PRO A 358 3.54 -11.21 6.93
C PRO A 358 3.96 -9.93 6.19
N LEU A 359 3.00 -9.31 5.49
CA LEU A 359 3.18 -7.95 5.00
C LEU A 359 3.35 -6.98 6.18
N ASN A 360 4.11 -5.91 5.97
CA ASN A 360 4.37 -4.93 7.02
C ASN A 360 3.06 -4.25 7.45
N ALA A 361 2.71 -4.39 8.73
CA ALA A 361 1.49 -3.80 9.29
C ALA A 361 1.39 -2.28 9.08
N LYS A 362 2.53 -1.57 9.00
CA LYS A 362 2.58 -0.12 8.74
C LYS A 362 2.00 0.27 7.38
N TRP A 363 2.06 -0.62 6.38
CA TRP A 363 1.52 -0.35 5.04
C TRP A 363 0.00 -0.19 5.04
N PHE A 364 -0.68 -0.73 6.07
CA PHE A 364 -2.13 -0.64 6.24
C PHE A 364 -2.55 0.51 7.17
N VAL A 365 -1.58 1.23 7.78
CA VAL A 365 -1.87 2.36 8.66
C VAL A 365 -2.42 3.51 7.82
N GLY A 366 -3.60 3.98 8.19
CA GLY A 366 -4.30 5.05 7.47
C GLY A 366 -4.93 4.63 6.15
N THR A 367 -5.02 3.33 5.82
CA THR A 367 -5.80 2.85 4.67
C THR A 367 -7.14 2.24 5.14
N SER A 368 -8.10 2.03 4.24
CA SER A 368 -9.35 1.30 4.53
C SER A 368 -9.17 -0.23 4.54
N ILE A 369 -7.97 -0.73 4.22
CA ILE A 369 -7.71 -2.16 4.05
C ILE A 369 -7.41 -2.83 5.39
N ARG A 370 -8.14 -3.92 5.66
CA ARG A 370 -7.78 -4.91 6.68
C ARG A 370 -6.84 -5.96 6.10
N HIS A 371 -6.00 -6.58 6.92
CA HIS A 371 -5.10 -7.63 6.44
C HIS A 371 -5.08 -8.84 7.37
N THR A 372 -4.91 -10.02 6.77
CA THR A 372 -4.84 -11.30 7.46
C THR A 372 -3.64 -12.11 6.95
N PHE A 373 -2.78 -12.57 7.86
CA PHE A 373 -1.65 -13.44 7.55
C PHE A 373 -1.96 -14.90 7.91
N LEU A 374 -1.87 -15.78 6.91
CA LEU A 374 -2.10 -17.22 7.05
C LEU A 374 -0.92 -17.96 6.39
N PRO A 375 0.13 -18.29 7.15
CA PRO A 375 1.32 -18.89 6.57
C PRO A 375 1.00 -20.25 5.97
N VAL A 376 1.41 -20.45 4.72
CA VAL A 376 1.31 -21.72 4.00
C VAL A 376 2.69 -22.03 3.42
N PRO A 377 3.28 -23.21 3.70
CA PRO A 377 4.60 -23.55 3.20
C PRO A 377 4.72 -23.45 1.67
N ASN A 378 5.90 -23.12 1.18
CA ASN A 378 6.17 -23.05 -0.25
C ASN A 378 5.81 -24.38 -0.94
N TYR A 379 5.18 -24.28 -2.12
CA TYR A 379 4.71 -25.40 -2.94
C TYR A 379 3.63 -26.32 -2.33
N HIS A 380 3.16 -26.03 -1.11
CA HIS A 380 2.08 -26.78 -0.44
C HIS A 380 0.72 -26.08 -0.60
N PRO A 381 -0.39 -26.81 -0.48
CA PRO A 381 -1.72 -26.21 -0.35
C PRO A 381 -1.97 -25.65 1.07
N PRO A 382 -2.92 -24.72 1.24
CA PRO A 382 -3.46 -24.39 2.56
C PRO A 382 -4.14 -25.61 3.21
N THR A 383 -4.43 -25.53 4.51
CA THR A 383 -5.31 -26.50 5.19
C THR A 383 -6.78 -26.20 4.92
N ILE A 384 -7.67 -27.16 5.21
CA ILE A 384 -9.12 -26.96 5.09
C ILE A 384 -9.56 -25.81 6.00
N GLU A 385 -9.06 -25.80 7.24
CA GLU A 385 -9.38 -24.78 8.23
C GLU A 385 -8.90 -23.38 7.80
N GLN A 386 -7.74 -23.28 7.11
CA GLN A 386 -7.29 -22.02 6.53
C GLN A 386 -8.19 -21.54 5.38
N VAL A 387 -8.66 -22.44 4.51
CA VAL A 387 -9.62 -22.07 3.44
C VAL A 387 -10.95 -21.63 4.03
N ASP A 388 -11.48 -22.37 5.01
CA ASP A 388 -12.71 -22.02 5.71
C ASP A 388 -12.59 -20.65 6.41
N LEU A 389 -11.43 -20.33 6.98
CA LEU A 389 -11.17 -19.00 7.55
C LEU A 389 -11.20 -17.89 6.49
N ILE A 390 -10.58 -18.09 5.33
CA ILE A 390 -10.63 -17.12 4.22
C ILE A 390 -12.07 -16.91 3.76
N PHE A 391 -12.86 -17.98 3.68
CA PHE A 391 -14.26 -17.91 3.29
C PHE A 391 -15.11 -17.20 4.36
N ARG A 392 -14.83 -17.37 5.65
CA ARG A 392 -15.46 -16.54 6.69
C ARG A 392 -15.12 -15.06 6.57
N LEU A 393 -13.90 -14.71 6.16
CA LEU A 393 -13.57 -13.31 5.88
C LEU A 393 -14.43 -12.77 4.73
N MET A 394 -14.72 -13.58 3.71
CA MET A 394 -15.61 -13.23 2.59
C MET A 394 -17.09 -13.15 2.98
N HIS A 395 -17.50 -13.80 4.08
CA HIS A 395 -18.88 -13.73 4.59
C HIS A 395 -19.23 -12.34 5.14
N ASP A 396 -18.25 -11.62 5.69
CA ASP A 396 -18.40 -10.21 6.07
C ASP A 396 -18.29 -9.32 4.83
N GLU A 397 -19.42 -8.75 4.37
CA GLU A 397 -19.47 -7.84 3.23
C GLU A 397 -18.52 -6.63 3.38
N GLY A 398 -18.18 -6.25 4.61
CA GLY A 398 -17.20 -5.20 4.89
C GLY A 398 -15.79 -5.52 4.36
N ASN A 399 -15.45 -6.81 4.18
CA ASN A 399 -14.14 -7.25 3.71
C ASN A 399 -14.03 -7.42 2.18
N LEU A 400 -15.17 -7.53 1.46
CA LEU A 400 -15.17 -7.60 0.00
C LEU A 400 -14.96 -6.20 -0.58
N PRO A 401 -14.34 -5.95 -1.74
CA PRO A 401 -13.56 -6.90 -2.49
C PRO A 401 -12.33 -7.37 -1.70
N LEU A 402 -12.14 -8.69 -1.65
CA LEU A 402 -11.05 -9.33 -0.91
C LEU A 402 -9.97 -9.79 -1.90
N LEU A 403 -8.72 -9.47 -1.59
CA LEU A 403 -7.54 -9.84 -2.38
C LEU A 403 -6.78 -10.98 -1.70
N VAL A 404 -6.52 -12.06 -2.43
CA VAL A 404 -5.69 -13.17 -1.96
C VAL A 404 -4.35 -13.16 -2.70
N HIS A 405 -3.24 -13.22 -1.98
CA HIS A 405 -1.91 -13.29 -2.59
C HIS A 405 -1.00 -14.34 -1.95
N CYS A 406 0.03 -14.72 -2.71
CA CYS A 406 1.19 -15.47 -2.23
C CYS A 406 2.42 -15.01 -3.03
N GLY A 407 3.61 -15.58 -2.75
CA GLY A 407 4.87 -15.20 -3.42
C GLY A 407 4.74 -14.95 -4.94
N GLY A 408 4.27 -15.96 -5.69
CA GLY A 408 4.02 -15.83 -7.12
C GLY A 408 2.56 -15.54 -7.51
N GLY A 409 1.62 -15.56 -6.56
CA GLY A 409 0.18 -15.43 -6.82
C GLY A 409 -0.45 -16.59 -7.63
N LYS A 410 0.21 -17.77 -7.69
CA LYS A 410 -0.18 -18.90 -8.55
C LYS A 410 -0.45 -20.22 -7.83
N GLY A 411 0.47 -20.73 -7.01
CA GLY A 411 0.28 -21.98 -6.27
C GLY A 411 -0.73 -21.87 -5.14
N ARG A 412 -0.29 -21.39 -3.98
CA ARG A 412 -1.12 -21.25 -2.76
C ARG A 412 -2.39 -20.43 -2.99
N ALA A 413 -2.25 -19.25 -3.59
CA ALA A 413 -3.37 -18.38 -3.93
C ALA A 413 -4.31 -19.04 -4.97
N GLY A 414 -3.75 -19.78 -5.94
CA GLY A 414 -4.53 -20.56 -6.90
C GLY A 414 -5.28 -21.73 -6.28
N SER A 415 -4.72 -22.39 -5.25
CA SER A 415 -5.45 -23.43 -4.49
C SER A 415 -6.69 -22.85 -3.81
N VAL A 416 -6.58 -21.66 -3.22
CA VAL A 416 -7.73 -20.94 -2.63
C VAL A 416 -8.74 -20.56 -3.71
N ALA A 417 -8.30 -20.02 -4.85
CA ALA A 417 -9.19 -19.68 -5.97
C ALA A 417 -9.93 -20.91 -6.52
N ALA A 418 -9.27 -22.06 -6.66
CA ALA A 418 -9.95 -23.27 -7.12
C ALA A 418 -10.94 -23.81 -6.08
N CYS A 419 -10.61 -23.73 -4.79
CA CYS A 419 -11.57 -24.04 -3.73
C CYS A 419 -12.79 -23.10 -3.77
N TYR A 420 -12.56 -21.82 -4.10
CA TYR A 420 -13.64 -20.83 -4.28
C TYR A 420 -14.55 -21.24 -5.44
N LEU A 421 -13.97 -21.57 -6.60
CA LEU A 421 -14.75 -21.99 -7.78
C LEU A 421 -15.51 -23.31 -7.51
N CYS A 422 -14.94 -24.26 -6.76
CA CYS A 422 -15.66 -25.44 -6.31
C CYS A 422 -16.90 -25.05 -5.47
N ALA A 423 -16.74 -24.13 -4.52
CA ALA A 423 -17.80 -23.72 -3.61
C ALA A 423 -18.90 -22.91 -4.32
N PHE A 424 -18.52 -21.84 -5.03
CA PHE A 424 -19.43 -20.79 -5.50
C PHE A 424 -19.46 -20.60 -7.02
N GLY A 425 -18.62 -21.32 -7.78
CA GLY A 425 -18.42 -21.01 -9.19
C GLY A 425 -17.88 -19.58 -9.39
N PHE A 426 -18.36 -18.89 -10.42
CA PHE A 426 -18.04 -17.48 -10.68
C PHE A 426 -19.03 -16.50 -10.06
N ASP A 427 -19.89 -16.98 -9.16
CA ASP A 427 -20.86 -16.15 -8.48
C ASP A 427 -20.28 -15.49 -7.22
N ARG A 428 -21.01 -14.49 -6.71
CA ARG A 428 -20.75 -13.88 -5.41
C ARG A 428 -20.82 -14.94 -4.31
N PRO A 429 -20.02 -14.85 -3.23
CA PRO A 429 -20.03 -15.86 -2.17
C PRO A 429 -21.43 -16.06 -1.56
N GLN A 430 -21.96 -17.28 -1.61
CA GLN A 430 -23.26 -17.68 -1.07
C GLN A 430 -23.09 -18.85 -0.09
N PHE A 431 -23.29 -18.59 1.20
CA PHE A 431 -22.92 -19.51 2.27
C PHE A 431 -24.03 -20.46 2.72
N ASP A 432 -25.23 -20.28 2.17
CA ASP A 432 -26.41 -21.14 2.33
C ASP A 432 -26.37 -22.40 1.44
N LEU A 433 -25.38 -22.51 0.56
CA LEU A 433 -25.18 -23.69 -0.28
C LEU A 433 -24.79 -24.92 0.54
N THR A 434 -25.42 -26.05 0.23
CA THR A 434 -25.17 -27.34 0.91
C THR A 434 -24.24 -28.26 0.12
N GLN A 435 -23.89 -27.90 -1.12
CA GLN A 435 -23.08 -28.70 -2.03
C GLN A 435 -22.20 -27.79 -2.91
N PRO A 436 -21.06 -28.28 -3.44
CA PRO A 436 -20.22 -27.49 -4.33
C PRO A 436 -20.94 -27.20 -5.66
N THR A 437 -20.73 -26.00 -6.19
CA THR A 437 -21.27 -25.54 -7.48
C THR A 437 -20.56 -26.21 -8.67
N MET A 438 -19.28 -26.54 -8.52
CA MET A 438 -18.46 -27.17 -9.58
C MET A 438 -17.63 -28.35 -9.05
N SER A 439 -17.31 -29.29 -9.93
CA SER A 439 -16.35 -30.35 -9.62
C SER A 439 -14.93 -29.78 -9.47
N SER A 440 -14.04 -30.48 -8.76
CA SER A 440 -12.65 -30.03 -8.60
C SER A 440 -11.92 -29.93 -9.94
N ASN A 441 -12.17 -30.85 -10.87
CA ASN A 441 -11.56 -30.82 -12.19
C ASN A 441 -12.02 -29.62 -13.02
N ASP A 442 -13.32 -29.32 -13.02
CA ASP A 442 -13.89 -28.19 -13.76
C ASP A 442 -13.40 -26.86 -13.17
N ALA A 443 -13.33 -26.76 -11.84
CA ALA A 443 -12.80 -25.58 -11.16
C ALA A 443 -11.32 -25.32 -11.50
N ILE A 444 -10.48 -26.36 -11.50
CA ILE A 444 -9.07 -26.25 -11.88
C ILE A 444 -8.93 -25.85 -13.35
N ALA A 445 -9.70 -26.48 -14.25
CA ALA A 445 -9.67 -26.18 -15.68
C ALA A 445 -10.11 -24.73 -15.95
N ALA A 446 -11.22 -24.29 -15.36
CA ALA A 446 -11.71 -22.93 -15.48
C ALA A 446 -10.71 -21.90 -14.94
N LEU A 447 -10.09 -22.15 -13.79
CA LEU A 447 -9.06 -21.28 -13.22
C LEU A 447 -7.82 -21.18 -14.13
N ARG A 448 -7.36 -22.31 -14.68
CA ARG A 448 -6.21 -22.33 -15.60
C ARG A 448 -6.50 -21.62 -16.92
N ALA A 449 -7.75 -21.63 -17.38
CA ALA A 449 -8.16 -20.90 -18.58
C ALA A 449 -8.06 -19.39 -18.40
N ILE A 450 -8.55 -18.84 -17.29
CA ILE A 450 -8.51 -17.38 -17.02
C ILE A 450 -7.16 -16.91 -16.43
N ARG A 451 -6.42 -17.83 -15.79
CA ARG A 451 -5.19 -17.56 -15.06
C ARG A 451 -4.16 -18.70 -15.24
N PRO A 452 -3.50 -18.77 -16.41
CA PRO A 452 -2.53 -19.82 -16.73
C PRO A 452 -1.41 -19.98 -15.69
N GLY A 453 -1.10 -21.24 -15.38
CA GLY A 453 -0.09 -21.61 -14.37
C GLY A 453 -0.58 -21.56 -12.92
N SER A 454 -1.87 -21.32 -12.67
CA SER A 454 -2.46 -21.50 -11.34
C SER A 454 -2.46 -22.99 -10.95
N ILE A 455 -2.16 -23.25 -9.68
CA ILE A 455 -1.93 -24.60 -9.11
C ILE A 455 -0.70 -25.27 -9.72
N GLU A 456 0.38 -25.28 -8.92
CA GLU A 456 1.75 -25.61 -9.36
C GLU A 456 2.14 -27.06 -9.05
N THR A 457 1.45 -27.72 -8.11
CA THR A 457 1.81 -29.08 -7.66
C THR A 457 0.60 -30.04 -7.64
N GLN A 458 0.87 -31.34 -7.82
CA GLN A 458 -0.15 -32.40 -7.70
C GLN A 458 -0.79 -32.43 -6.31
N GLN A 459 -0.02 -32.11 -5.26
CA GLN A 459 -0.53 -32.02 -3.90
C GLN A 459 -1.62 -30.93 -3.76
N GLN A 460 -1.45 -29.81 -4.45
CA GLN A 460 -2.46 -28.75 -4.49
C GLN A 460 -3.72 -29.19 -5.26
N GLU A 461 -3.59 -29.90 -6.38
CA GLU A 461 -4.73 -30.48 -7.10
C GLU A 461 -5.50 -31.48 -6.23
N ALA A 462 -4.78 -32.41 -5.58
CA ALA A 462 -5.37 -33.38 -4.66
C ALA A 462 -6.09 -32.69 -3.48
N PHE A 463 -5.54 -31.59 -2.98
CA PHE A 463 -6.17 -30.79 -1.94
C PHE A 463 -7.50 -30.17 -2.38
N VAL A 464 -7.59 -29.63 -3.60
CA VAL A 464 -8.86 -29.07 -4.13
C VAL A 464 -9.95 -30.16 -4.17
N SER A 465 -9.60 -31.37 -4.62
CA SER A 465 -10.50 -32.53 -4.59
C SER A 465 -10.92 -32.94 -3.18
N LYS A 466 -9.98 -32.91 -2.22
CA LYS A 466 -10.25 -33.15 -0.80
C LYS A 466 -11.19 -32.09 -0.22
N TYR A 467 -11.00 -30.82 -0.55
CA TYR A 467 -11.86 -29.72 -0.09
C TYR A 467 -13.29 -29.82 -0.66
N CYS A 468 -13.42 -30.06 -1.97
CA CYS A 468 -14.70 -30.31 -2.62
C CYS A 468 -15.46 -31.49 -1.98
N SER A 469 -14.73 -32.59 -1.70
CA SER A 469 -15.29 -33.74 -0.95
C SER A 469 -15.69 -33.39 0.49
N THR A 470 -15.01 -32.42 1.12
CA THR A 470 -15.31 -31.99 2.49
C THR A 470 -16.64 -31.25 2.53
N ILE A 471 -16.89 -30.32 1.59
CA ILE A 471 -18.19 -29.63 1.45
C ILE A 471 -19.32 -30.66 1.32
N TRP A 472 -19.17 -31.65 0.43
CA TRP A 472 -20.14 -32.74 0.26
C TRP A 472 -20.43 -33.49 1.55
N LYS A 473 -19.39 -33.84 2.32
CA LYS A 473 -19.53 -34.60 3.57
C LYS A 473 -20.20 -33.77 4.67
N ARG A 474 -19.87 -32.49 4.80
CA ARG A 474 -20.44 -31.60 5.83
C ARG A 474 -21.81 -31.02 5.45
N ARG A 475 -22.20 -31.11 4.18
CA ARG A 475 -23.44 -30.52 3.63
C ARG A 475 -23.55 -29.01 3.84
N SER A 476 -22.43 -28.31 3.82
CA SER A 476 -22.34 -26.86 4.02
C SER A 476 -21.02 -26.31 3.46
N ILE A 477 -20.97 -25.02 3.13
CA ILE A 477 -19.71 -24.36 2.72
C ILE A 477 -18.79 -24.04 3.90
N LEU A 478 -19.32 -23.88 5.11
CA LEU A 478 -18.52 -23.62 6.32
C LEU A 478 -18.97 -24.57 7.43
N PRO A 479 -18.06 -25.00 8.32
CA PRO A 479 -18.45 -25.80 9.47
C PRO A 479 -19.24 -24.94 10.46
N ASP A 480 -20.17 -25.57 11.18
CA ASP A 480 -20.99 -24.90 12.20
C ASP A 480 -20.12 -24.25 13.28
N ILE A 481 -20.53 -23.06 13.71
CA ILE A 481 -19.86 -22.33 14.78
C ILE A 481 -20.45 -22.77 16.10
N VAL A 482 -19.59 -23.19 17.02
CA VAL A 482 -19.98 -23.50 18.40
C VAL A 482 -20.53 -22.22 19.04
N SER A 483 -21.74 -22.29 19.59
CA SER A 483 -22.42 -21.13 20.15
C SER A 483 -21.65 -20.54 21.33
N GLU A 484 -21.59 -19.22 21.37
CA GLU A 484 -21.04 -18.47 22.51
C GLU A 484 -21.92 -18.63 23.76
N PRO A 485 -21.35 -18.69 24.97
CA PRO A 485 -22.14 -18.75 26.20
C PRO A 485 -22.98 -17.48 26.38
N LEU A 486 -24.14 -17.64 27.02
CA LEU A 486 -25.00 -16.51 27.37
C LEU A 486 -24.27 -15.52 28.29
N ALA A 487 -24.63 -14.24 28.20
CA ALA A 487 -24.07 -13.21 29.06
C ALA A 487 -24.30 -13.54 30.54
N CYS A 488 -23.23 -13.51 31.31
CA CYS A 488 -23.24 -13.72 32.76
C CYS A 488 -22.28 -12.73 33.44
N PRO A 489 -22.54 -12.35 34.70
CA PRO A 489 -21.69 -11.39 35.42
C PRO A 489 -20.30 -11.97 35.73
N LEU A 490 -19.33 -11.09 35.94
CA LEU A 490 -18.00 -11.50 36.41
C LEU A 490 -18.06 -12.08 37.84
N GLU A 491 -17.63 -13.32 38.00
CA GLU A 491 -17.48 -13.96 39.30
C GLU A 491 -16.09 -13.67 39.88
N ILE A 492 -16.02 -13.33 41.17
CA ILE A 492 -14.76 -13.01 41.85
C ILE A 492 -14.70 -13.77 43.18
N GLU A 493 -13.70 -14.64 43.32
CA GLU A 493 -13.31 -15.19 44.61
C GLU A 493 -12.21 -14.30 45.22
N GLY A 494 -12.31 -13.95 46.52
CA GLY A 494 -11.34 -13.06 47.19
C GLY A 494 -11.65 -11.56 47.00
N THR A 495 -10.61 -10.71 46.85
CA THR A 495 -10.80 -9.25 46.73
C THR A 495 -9.98 -8.67 45.57
N LEU A 496 -10.68 -8.31 44.48
CA LEU A 496 -10.07 -7.67 43.31
C LEU A 496 -9.85 -6.17 43.55
N LYS A 497 -8.60 -5.75 43.72
CA LYS A 497 -8.23 -4.33 43.87
C LYS A 497 -7.81 -3.71 42.53
N PRO A 498 -8.18 -2.45 42.22
CA PRO A 498 -7.78 -1.78 40.98
C PRO A 498 -6.26 -1.63 40.80
N GLY A 499 -5.50 -1.59 41.91
CA GLY A 499 -4.04 -1.49 41.92
C GLY A 499 -3.29 -2.81 41.84
N CYS A 500 -3.89 -3.89 41.30
CA CYS A 500 -3.19 -5.17 41.15
C CYS A 500 -1.95 -5.01 40.24
N ASN A 501 -0.79 -5.45 40.73
CA ASN A 501 0.47 -5.30 40.01
C ASN A 501 0.91 -6.55 39.24
N LEU A 502 0.23 -7.70 39.43
CA LEU A 502 0.42 -8.92 38.64
C LEU A 502 -0.94 -9.53 38.26
N LEU A 503 -1.17 -9.71 36.96
CA LEU A 503 -2.31 -10.42 36.38
C LEU A 503 -1.82 -11.70 35.69
N LEU A 504 -2.23 -12.86 36.20
CA LEU A 504 -1.86 -14.17 35.65
C LEU A 504 -3.07 -14.77 34.93
N LEU A 505 -2.97 -14.94 33.60
CA LEU A 505 -4.05 -15.52 32.81
C LEU A 505 -4.03 -17.05 32.87
N VAL A 506 -5.20 -17.68 32.96
CA VAL A 506 -5.38 -19.14 33.04
C VAL A 506 -6.51 -19.57 32.11
N GLY A 507 -6.27 -20.61 31.30
CA GLY A 507 -7.31 -21.21 30.45
C GLY A 507 -6.74 -21.89 29.20
N LEU A 508 -7.56 -22.67 28.51
CA LEU A 508 -7.17 -23.44 27.32
C LEU A 508 -6.82 -22.55 26.11
N PRO A 509 -6.05 -23.03 25.12
CA PRO A 509 -5.87 -22.32 23.85
C PRO A 509 -7.23 -21.97 23.24
N GLY A 510 -7.44 -20.72 22.84
CA GLY A 510 -8.75 -20.24 22.35
C GLY A 510 -9.72 -19.74 23.43
N SER A 511 -9.36 -19.79 24.71
CA SER A 511 -10.22 -19.29 25.81
C SER A 511 -10.38 -17.76 25.88
N GLY A 512 -9.60 -16.98 25.09
CA GLY A 512 -9.70 -15.51 25.06
C GLY A 512 -8.57 -14.75 25.79
N LYS A 513 -7.56 -15.44 26.33
CA LYS A 513 -6.44 -14.83 27.07
C LYS A 513 -5.78 -13.65 26.35
N SER A 514 -5.27 -13.90 25.15
CA SER A 514 -4.60 -12.84 24.36
C SER A 514 -5.52 -11.70 23.97
N TRP A 515 -6.83 -11.94 23.89
CA TRP A 515 -7.79 -10.85 23.67
C TRP A 515 -7.84 -9.93 24.89
N ILE A 516 -7.89 -10.47 26.11
CA ILE A 516 -7.85 -9.69 27.36
C ILE A 516 -6.54 -8.91 27.45
N SER A 517 -5.40 -9.58 27.20
CA SER A 517 -4.08 -8.94 27.19
C SER A 517 -4.09 -7.69 26.30
N ARG A 518 -4.54 -7.87 25.04
CA ARG A 518 -4.58 -6.77 24.06
C ARG A 518 -5.58 -5.69 24.41
N ALA A 519 -6.74 -6.04 24.99
CA ALA A 519 -7.73 -5.05 25.42
C ALA A 519 -7.23 -4.18 26.58
N LEU A 520 -6.53 -4.76 27.55
CA LEU A 520 -5.91 -4.03 28.65
C LEU A 520 -4.77 -3.13 28.16
N ILE A 521 -3.89 -3.65 27.31
CA ILE A 521 -2.77 -2.89 26.73
C ILE A 521 -3.30 -1.77 25.82
N ALA A 522 -4.32 -2.02 24.99
CA ALA A 522 -4.87 -0.99 24.11
C ALA A 522 -5.45 0.21 24.89
N ARG A 523 -6.04 -0.04 26.06
CA ARG A 523 -6.59 1.00 26.95
C ARG A 523 -5.53 1.72 27.79
N ASP A 524 -4.44 1.04 28.12
CA ASP A 524 -3.35 1.60 28.94
C ASP A 524 -1.97 1.06 28.51
N PRO A 525 -1.45 1.49 27.34
CA PRO A 525 -0.26 0.89 26.74
C PRO A 525 1.03 1.17 27.51
N ARG A 526 1.03 2.16 28.41
CA ARG A 526 2.18 2.49 29.28
C ARG A 526 2.06 1.88 30.68
N GLY A 527 0.89 1.37 31.05
CA GLY A 527 0.63 0.84 32.40
C GLY A 527 0.79 -0.67 32.53
N TRP A 528 1.00 -1.40 31.42
CA TRP A 528 1.16 -2.85 31.40
C TRP A 528 2.49 -3.28 30.78
N THR A 529 3.23 -4.14 31.48
CA THR A 529 4.31 -4.96 30.91
C THR A 529 3.72 -6.31 30.50
N HIS A 530 3.71 -6.61 29.21
CA HIS A 530 3.16 -7.85 28.67
C HIS A 530 4.25 -8.92 28.59
N VAL A 531 4.03 -10.04 29.26
CA VAL A 531 4.90 -11.22 29.23
C VAL A 531 4.13 -12.34 28.56
N SER A 532 4.55 -12.73 27.35
CA SER A 532 3.89 -13.75 26.53
C SER A 532 4.90 -14.76 26.02
N GLN A 533 4.68 -16.04 26.35
CA GLN A 533 5.53 -17.12 25.84
C GLN A 533 5.37 -17.31 24.33
N ASP A 534 4.19 -17.03 23.79
CA ASP A 534 3.94 -17.11 22.35
C ASP A 534 4.72 -16.03 21.58
N GLU A 535 5.04 -14.91 22.22
CA GLU A 535 5.83 -13.82 21.62
C GLU A 535 7.34 -14.00 21.84
N SER A 536 7.75 -14.40 23.05
CA SER A 536 9.17 -14.61 23.37
C SER A 536 9.73 -15.92 22.82
N GLY A 537 8.86 -16.88 22.47
CA GLY A 537 9.23 -18.23 22.04
C GLY A 537 9.82 -19.12 23.15
N SER A 538 9.99 -18.60 24.37
CA SER A 538 10.75 -19.27 25.43
C SER A 538 10.13 -19.06 26.81
N ARG A 539 9.93 -20.17 27.53
CA ARG A 539 9.54 -20.14 28.95
C ARG A 539 10.60 -19.44 29.80
N ALA A 540 11.89 -19.70 29.54
CA ALA A 540 13.00 -19.09 30.26
C ALA A 540 13.03 -17.56 30.11
N ALA A 541 12.65 -17.04 28.94
CA ALA A 541 12.52 -15.59 28.75
C ALA A 541 11.39 -15.00 29.62
N CYS A 542 10.26 -15.71 29.76
CA CYS A 542 9.18 -15.31 30.65
C CYS A 542 9.60 -15.38 32.13
N GLU A 543 10.35 -16.40 32.52
CA GLU A 543 10.90 -16.55 33.88
C GLU A 543 11.83 -15.40 34.25
N ARG A 544 12.73 -15.01 33.33
CA ARG A 544 13.59 -13.83 33.51
C ARG A 544 12.79 -12.53 33.63
N ALA A 545 11.73 -12.37 32.84
CA ALA A 545 10.87 -11.19 32.90
C ALA A 545 10.09 -11.12 34.23
N MET A 546 9.54 -12.25 34.68
CA MET A 546 8.82 -12.36 35.96
C MET A 546 9.74 -12.24 37.18
N GLY A 547 11.00 -12.66 37.07
CA GLY A 547 12.00 -12.58 38.13
C GLY A 547 12.64 -11.21 38.32
N ARG A 548 12.26 -10.19 37.54
CA ARG A 548 12.74 -8.81 37.69
C ARG A 548 11.56 -7.92 38.11
N ALA A 549 11.80 -7.03 39.06
CA ALA A 549 10.81 -5.98 39.37
C ALA A 549 10.56 -5.12 38.11
N PRO A 550 9.29 -4.84 37.75
CA PRO A 550 8.98 -4.06 36.56
C PRO A 550 9.49 -2.61 36.71
N VAL A 551 10.08 -2.07 35.64
CA VAL A 551 10.60 -0.68 35.61
C VAL A 551 9.44 0.33 35.74
N HIS A 552 8.28 0.01 35.15
CA HIS A 552 7.04 0.77 35.25
C HIS A 552 5.83 -0.18 35.26
N GLY A 553 4.83 0.10 36.11
CA GLY A 553 3.47 -0.43 35.97
C GLY A 553 3.24 -1.89 36.38
N ARG A 554 2.12 -2.43 35.89
CA ARG A 554 1.54 -3.73 36.22
C ARG A 554 2.05 -4.79 35.23
N VAL A 555 2.21 -6.03 35.65
CA VAL A 555 2.65 -7.13 34.78
C VAL A 555 1.47 -8.02 34.40
N LEU A 556 1.39 -8.39 33.12
CA LEU A 556 0.41 -9.33 32.60
C LEU A 556 1.13 -10.55 32.03
N LEU A 557 0.89 -11.73 32.62
CA LEU A 557 1.43 -13.00 32.14
C LEU A 557 0.38 -13.73 31.28
N ASP A 558 0.59 -13.71 29.96
CA ASP A 558 -0.27 -14.34 28.96
C ASP A 558 0.25 -15.74 28.58
N ARG A 559 -0.27 -16.75 29.27
CA ARG A 559 0.02 -18.17 29.04
C ARG A 559 -1.18 -19.01 29.48
N CYS A 560 -1.27 -20.27 29.04
CA CYS A 560 -2.39 -21.16 29.41
C CYS A 560 -2.42 -21.52 30.91
N ASN A 561 -1.25 -21.66 31.56
CA ASN A 561 -1.10 -21.85 33.01
C ASN A 561 -2.03 -22.92 33.61
N VAL A 562 -2.15 -24.05 32.91
CA VAL A 562 -3.16 -25.09 33.18
C VAL A 562 -2.87 -25.91 34.44
N SER A 563 -1.61 -26.02 34.87
CA SER A 563 -1.23 -26.81 36.04
C SER A 563 -0.96 -25.93 37.27
N LEU A 564 -1.24 -26.47 38.47
CA LEU A 564 -0.94 -25.82 39.75
C LEU A 564 0.57 -25.61 39.96
N ALA A 565 1.40 -26.56 39.53
CA ALA A 565 2.85 -26.47 39.67
C ALA A 565 3.40 -25.25 38.91
N ASP A 566 2.94 -25.04 37.67
CA ASP A 566 3.34 -23.89 36.86
C ASP A 566 2.97 -22.57 37.56
N ARG A 567 1.73 -22.45 38.06
CA ARG A 567 1.25 -21.20 38.70
C ARG A 567 2.04 -20.86 39.96
N ARG A 568 2.36 -21.86 40.79
CA ARG A 568 3.19 -21.67 42.00
C ARG A 568 4.59 -21.17 41.66
N GLU A 569 5.20 -21.68 40.60
CA GLU A 569 6.52 -21.23 40.16
C GLU A 569 6.51 -19.75 39.73
N TRP A 570 5.51 -19.34 38.94
CA TRP A 570 5.36 -17.93 38.55
C TRP A 570 5.17 -16.99 39.74
N LEU A 571 4.34 -17.39 40.71
CA LEU A 571 4.14 -16.62 41.94
C LEU A 571 5.42 -16.56 42.77
N SER A 572 6.20 -17.65 42.83
CA SER A 572 7.49 -17.67 43.53
C SER A 572 8.50 -16.70 42.90
N LEU A 573 8.59 -16.65 41.57
CA LEU A 573 9.47 -15.72 40.87
C LEU A 573 9.09 -14.26 41.12
N ALA A 574 7.78 -13.98 41.17
CA ALA A 574 7.25 -12.64 41.38
C ALA A 574 7.18 -12.22 42.84
N ALA A 575 7.44 -13.12 43.81
CA ALA A 575 7.17 -12.92 45.22
C ALA A 575 7.85 -11.68 45.84
N HIS A 576 8.99 -11.24 45.28
CA HIS A 576 9.74 -10.10 45.77
C HIS A 576 9.19 -8.73 45.35
N TRP A 577 8.22 -8.68 44.43
CA TRP A 577 7.62 -7.42 43.95
C TRP A 577 6.10 -7.47 43.80
N ALA A 578 5.48 -8.64 43.60
CA ALA A 578 4.03 -8.76 43.46
C ALA A 578 3.34 -8.67 44.83
N GLU A 579 2.49 -7.66 45.02
CA GLU A 579 1.81 -7.40 46.29
C GLU A 579 0.36 -7.94 46.27
N ALA A 580 -0.29 -7.84 45.11
CA ALA A 580 -1.67 -8.27 44.91
C ALA A 580 -1.82 -9.08 43.61
N PRO A 581 -1.25 -10.30 43.54
CA PRO A 581 -1.38 -11.16 42.37
C PRO A 581 -2.85 -11.59 42.19
N VAL A 582 -3.35 -11.43 40.97
CA VAL A 582 -4.71 -11.80 40.57
C VAL A 582 -4.64 -12.86 39.48
N CYS A 583 -5.42 -13.93 39.65
CA CYS A 583 -5.63 -14.93 38.62
C CYS A 583 -6.87 -14.56 37.79
N VAL A 584 -6.77 -14.60 36.46
CA VAL A 584 -7.93 -14.51 35.56
C VAL A 584 -8.14 -15.86 34.93
N TRP A 585 -9.17 -16.57 35.39
CA TRP A 585 -9.51 -17.89 34.88
C TRP A 585 -10.62 -17.79 33.84
N LEU A 586 -10.29 -18.15 32.60
CA LEU A 586 -11.21 -18.23 31.48
C LEU A 586 -11.76 -19.66 31.39
N ASP A 587 -12.93 -19.85 31.99
CA ASP A 587 -13.62 -21.12 32.17
C ASP A 587 -14.61 -21.36 31.02
N TYR A 588 -14.05 -21.56 29.81
CA TYR A 588 -14.81 -21.89 28.61
C TYR A 588 -14.67 -23.35 28.24
N ASP A 589 -15.73 -23.90 27.65
CA ASP A 589 -15.75 -25.27 27.13
C ASP A 589 -14.65 -25.53 26.08
N ALA A 590 -14.13 -26.76 26.06
CA ALA A 590 -13.02 -27.14 25.19
C ALA A 590 -13.38 -27.14 23.70
N ASP A 591 -14.62 -27.47 23.33
CA ASP A 591 -15.07 -27.42 21.94
C ASP A 591 -15.17 -25.98 21.45
N LEU A 592 -15.66 -25.08 22.31
CA LEU A 592 -15.67 -23.65 22.02
C LEU A 592 -14.25 -23.10 21.89
N CYS A 593 -13.35 -23.45 22.82
CA CYS A 593 -11.94 -23.08 22.78
C CYS A 593 -11.26 -23.56 21.49
N THR A 594 -11.50 -24.82 21.12
CA THR A 594 -11.01 -25.41 19.87
C THR A 594 -11.56 -24.66 18.66
N SER A 595 -12.87 -24.42 18.61
CA SER A 595 -13.50 -23.69 17.52
C SER A 595 -12.90 -22.28 17.37
N ARG A 596 -12.79 -21.52 18.46
CA ARG A 596 -12.16 -20.18 18.46
C ARG A 596 -10.70 -20.23 17.99
N ALA A 597 -9.93 -21.21 18.46
CA ALA A 597 -8.53 -21.36 18.07
C ALA A 597 -8.35 -21.76 16.59
N GLN A 598 -9.25 -22.59 16.04
CA GLN A 598 -9.28 -22.91 14.61
C GLN A 598 -9.66 -21.71 13.75
N ASN A 599 -10.50 -20.82 14.28
CA ASN A 599 -11.01 -19.65 13.57
C ASN A 599 -10.14 -18.41 13.78
N ARG A 600 -9.00 -18.53 14.48
CA ARG A 600 -8.08 -17.43 14.75
C ARG A 600 -7.00 -17.34 13.67
N ALA A 601 -6.93 -16.20 12.99
CA ALA A 601 -5.79 -15.85 12.12
C ALA A 601 -4.55 -15.47 12.94
N GLY A 602 -3.36 -15.78 12.42
CA GLY A 602 -2.09 -15.19 12.90
C GLY A 602 -1.65 -15.55 14.32
N HIS A 603 -1.89 -16.78 14.80
CA HIS A 603 -1.25 -17.25 16.03
C HIS A 603 0.26 -17.48 15.79
N PRO A 604 1.17 -16.96 16.63
CA PRO A 604 2.62 -17.10 16.42
C PRO A 604 3.09 -18.56 16.36
N THR A 605 2.47 -19.42 17.17
CA THR A 605 2.93 -20.80 17.44
C THR A 605 1.94 -21.90 17.02
N LEU A 606 0.67 -21.58 16.77
CA LEU A 606 -0.42 -22.57 16.66
C LEU A 606 -1.37 -22.25 15.49
N PRO A 607 -0.97 -22.49 14.24
CA PRO A 607 -1.80 -22.20 13.08
C PRO A 607 -3.04 -23.12 13.02
N PRO A 608 -4.16 -22.67 12.41
CA PRO A 608 -5.35 -23.49 12.19
C PRO A 608 -5.01 -24.86 11.55
N GLY A 609 -5.69 -25.90 12.01
CA GLY A 609 -5.52 -27.29 11.57
C GLY A 609 -5.39 -28.28 12.73
N GLY A 610 -4.87 -29.48 12.43
CA GLY A 610 -4.80 -30.59 13.41
C GLY A 610 -3.92 -30.35 14.64
N ARG A 611 -2.97 -29.40 14.59
CA ARG A 611 -2.14 -29.05 15.76
C ARG A 611 -2.96 -28.39 16.88
N VAL A 612 -3.95 -27.57 16.52
CA VAL A 612 -4.81 -26.90 17.50
C VAL A 612 -5.59 -27.91 18.34
N ARG A 613 -6.24 -28.90 17.69
CA ARG A 613 -7.05 -29.91 18.41
C ARG A 613 -6.20 -30.67 19.43
N ARG A 614 -5.06 -31.20 19.00
CA ARG A 614 -4.12 -31.92 19.88
C ARG A 614 -3.64 -31.08 21.05
N ALA A 615 -3.36 -29.79 20.82
CA ALA A 615 -2.89 -28.91 21.89
C ALA A 615 -3.98 -28.64 22.93
N VAL A 616 -5.23 -28.40 22.50
CA VAL A 616 -6.37 -28.22 23.42
C VAL A 616 -6.65 -29.50 24.19
N GLU A 617 -6.73 -30.65 23.53
CA GLU A 617 -6.94 -31.97 24.15
C GLU A 617 -5.87 -32.27 25.22
N GLN A 618 -4.59 -32.07 24.89
CA GLN A 618 -3.48 -32.29 25.82
C GLN A 618 -3.54 -31.35 27.05
N MET A 619 -3.82 -30.06 26.82
CA MET A 619 -3.89 -29.08 27.90
C MET A 619 -5.13 -29.26 28.78
N GLN A 620 -6.25 -29.72 28.21
CA GLN A 620 -7.45 -30.06 28.96
C GLN A 620 -7.19 -31.23 29.90
N GLY A 621 -6.50 -32.28 29.43
CA GLY A 621 -6.13 -33.43 30.26
C GLY A 621 -5.20 -33.12 31.44
N SER A 622 -4.50 -31.97 31.41
CA SER A 622 -3.59 -31.51 32.47
C SER A 622 -4.11 -30.30 33.25
N PHE A 623 -5.37 -29.91 33.03
CA PHE A 623 -5.96 -28.72 33.64
C PHE A 623 -6.34 -28.93 35.10
N ALA A 624 -5.86 -28.04 35.98
CA ALA A 624 -6.22 -27.96 37.39
C ALA A 624 -6.81 -26.59 37.72
N ARG A 625 -8.02 -26.57 38.29
CA ARG A 625 -8.74 -25.34 38.71
C ARG A 625 -7.85 -24.48 39.64
N PRO A 626 -7.73 -23.17 39.39
CA PRO A 626 -7.00 -22.26 40.29
C PRO A 626 -7.74 -22.06 41.62
N THR A 627 -6.98 -21.92 42.70
CA THR A 627 -7.48 -21.73 44.07
C THR A 627 -6.72 -20.63 44.82
N LEU A 628 -7.36 -19.99 45.82
CA LEU A 628 -6.73 -18.93 46.61
C LEU A 628 -5.52 -19.43 47.43
N ASP A 629 -5.50 -20.72 47.77
CA ASP A 629 -4.40 -21.37 48.49
C ASP A 629 -3.06 -21.38 47.73
N GLU A 630 -3.08 -21.04 46.44
CA GLU A 630 -1.87 -20.89 45.63
C GLU A 630 -1.12 -19.59 45.90
N GLY A 631 -1.76 -18.60 46.57
CA GLY A 631 -1.16 -17.30 46.88
C GLY A 631 -1.81 -16.11 46.17
N PHE A 632 -2.86 -16.32 45.39
CA PHE A 632 -3.63 -15.25 44.74
C PHE A 632 -4.47 -14.46 45.77
N LYS A 633 -4.60 -13.15 45.57
CA LYS A 633 -5.52 -12.31 46.37
C LYS A 633 -6.95 -12.29 45.83
N ALA A 634 -7.09 -12.56 44.54
CA ALA A 634 -8.37 -12.76 43.90
C ALA A 634 -8.26 -13.69 42.70
N ILE A 635 -9.36 -14.39 42.41
CA ILE A 635 -9.56 -15.17 41.19
C ILE A 635 -10.79 -14.58 40.49
N ALA A 636 -10.57 -13.96 39.33
CA ALA A 636 -11.62 -13.50 38.44
C ALA A 636 -11.99 -14.65 37.50
N ILE A 637 -13.21 -15.18 37.63
CA ILE A 637 -13.71 -16.30 36.85
C ILE A 637 -14.60 -15.75 35.72
N VAL A 638 -14.22 -16.08 34.50
CA VAL A 638 -14.80 -15.52 33.27
C VAL A 638 -15.41 -16.64 32.45
N ARG A 639 -16.74 -16.58 32.27
CA ARG A 639 -17.53 -17.57 31.51
C ARG A 639 -18.31 -17.00 30.32
N SER A 640 -18.30 -15.69 30.15
CA SER A 640 -18.97 -15.01 29.04
C SER A 640 -18.19 -13.78 28.60
N PHE A 641 -18.45 -13.31 27.38
CA PHE A 641 -17.81 -12.10 26.87
C PHE A 641 -18.21 -10.85 27.69
N ALA A 642 -19.45 -10.80 28.21
CA ALA A 642 -19.88 -9.72 29.11
C ALA A 642 -19.01 -9.64 30.38
N ALA A 643 -18.66 -10.79 30.98
CA ALA A 643 -17.73 -10.85 32.11
C ALA A 643 -16.31 -10.39 31.74
N VAL A 644 -15.85 -10.67 30.51
CA VAL A 644 -14.58 -10.15 29.98
C VAL A 644 -14.61 -8.62 29.92
N GLU A 645 -15.65 -8.04 29.32
CA GLU A 645 -15.78 -6.58 29.19
C GLU A 645 -15.86 -5.89 30.54
N GLU A 646 -16.59 -6.48 31.49
CA GLU A 646 -16.65 -6.02 32.87
C GLU A 646 -15.27 -6.04 33.54
N LEU A 647 -14.50 -7.14 33.41
CA LEU A 647 -13.15 -7.25 33.96
C LEU A 647 -12.20 -6.20 33.37
N VAL A 648 -12.20 -6.05 32.04
CA VAL A 648 -11.37 -5.05 31.35
C VAL A 648 -11.77 -3.64 31.77
N SER A 649 -13.06 -3.37 31.97
CA SER A 649 -13.56 -2.09 32.49
C SER A 649 -13.04 -1.80 33.90
N ARG A 650 -13.12 -2.78 34.81
CA ARG A 650 -12.64 -2.64 36.20
C ARG A 650 -11.12 -2.45 36.32
N LEU A 651 -10.35 -3.04 35.40
CA LEU A 651 -8.88 -2.98 35.42
C LEU A 651 -8.28 -1.87 34.55
N SER A 652 -9.08 -1.20 33.72
CA SER A 652 -8.62 -0.10 32.87
C SER A 652 -8.97 1.26 33.46
N PRO A 653 -8.24 2.33 33.11
CA PRO A 653 -8.69 3.69 33.39
C PRO A 653 -10.07 3.94 32.76
N PRO A 654 -10.96 4.71 33.43
CA PRO A 654 -12.26 5.04 32.86
C PRO A 654 -12.08 5.90 31.59
N VAL A 655 -12.86 5.58 30.56
CA VAL A 655 -12.88 6.37 29.32
C VAL A 655 -13.71 7.62 29.56
N THR A 656 -13.03 8.75 29.75
CA THR A 656 -13.66 10.06 29.99
C THR A 656 -13.79 10.89 28.72
N LEU A 657 -14.58 11.95 28.77
CA LEU A 657 -14.69 12.92 27.69
C LEU A 657 -13.31 13.53 27.39
N PHE A 658 -12.89 13.46 26.12
CA PHE A 658 -11.69 14.14 25.67
C PHE A 658 -12.05 15.55 25.22
N LYS A 659 -11.65 16.54 26.01
CA LYS A 659 -11.89 17.95 25.69
C LYS A 659 -10.98 18.37 24.54
N PHE A 660 -11.54 18.81 23.41
CA PHE A 660 -10.73 19.33 22.31
C PHE A 660 -9.87 20.50 22.84
N PRO A 661 -8.53 20.48 22.61
CA PRO A 661 -7.62 21.47 23.16
C PRO A 661 -7.97 22.88 22.67
N ARG A 662 -7.61 23.90 23.47
CA ARG A 662 -7.63 25.28 22.96
C ARG A 662 -6.53 25.43 21.93
N THR A 663 -6.87 25.98 20.77
CA THR A 663 -5.90 26.36 19.75
C THR A 663 -5.42 27.77 20.05
N GLU A 664 -4.10 27.98 20.00
CA GLU A 664 -3.50 29.30 20.21
C GLU A 664 -3.63 30.17 18.95
N HIS A 665 -3.91 31.45 19.13
CA HIS A 665 -3.82 32.45 18.08
C HIS A 665 -2.35 32.77 17.83
N LEU A 666 -1.86 32.43 16.63
CA LEU A 666 -0.51 32.78 16.16
C LEU A 666 -0.37 34.27 15.86
N LEU A 667 -1.45 34.88 15.35
CA LEU A 667 -1.52 36.28 14.97
C LEU A 667 -2.83 36.86 15.49
N ASN A 668 -2.78 38.03 16.13
CA ASN A 668 -3.98 38.77 16.46
C ASN A 668 -4.45 39.56 15.22
N LEU A 669 -5.55 39.12 14.61
CA LEU A 669 -6.17 39.74 13.44
C LEU A 669 -7.29 40.73 13.82
N GLY A 670 -7.40 41.09 15.11
CA GLY A 670 -8.43 42.00 15.64
C GLY A 670 -9.67 41.31 16.21
N SER A 671 -9.70 39.98 16.25
CA SER A 671 -10.82 39.16 16.74
C SER A 671 -10.54 38.40 18.04
N ALA A 672 -9.31 38.47 18.58
CA ALA A 672 -8.95 37.81 19.84
C ALA A 672 -9.46 38.60 21.05
N THR A 673 -10.09 37.89 21.99
CA THR A 673 -10.62 38.38 23.27
C THR A 673 -9.65 38.11 24.42
N GLU A 674 -9.93 38.65 25.62
CA GLU A 674 -9.12 38.40 26.83
C GLU A 674 -9.07 36.91 27.24
N ASP A 675 -10.01 36.08 26.75
CA ASP A 675 -10.11 34.64 27.03
C ASP A 675 -9.29 33.75 26.07
N ASP A 676 -8.69 34.33 25.03
CA ASP A 676 -7.97 33.60 23.98
C ASP A 676 -6.49 33.38 24.32
N LEU A 677 -5.98 32.19 23.98
CA LEU A 677 -4.55 31.90 24.13
C LEU A 677 -3.81 32.54 22.96
N VAL A 678 -2.86 33.42 23.23
CA VAL A 678 -1.99 34.04 22.22
C VAL A 678 -0.62 33.39 22.29
N GLY A 679 -0.20 32.74 21.20
CA GLY A 679 1.11 32.09 21.06
C GLY A 679 2.03 32.87 20.10
N GLY A 680 3.34 32.60 20.17
CA GLY A 680 4.31 33.12 19.21
C GLY A 680 4.45 32.20 17.98
N MET A 681 5.03 32.72 16.89
CA MET A 681 5.30 31.92 15.69
C MET A 681 6.22 30.72 16.04
N PRO A 682 5.81 29.47 15.72
CA PRO A 682 6.63 28.29 15.98
C PRO A 682 7.96 28.31 15.21
N VAL A 683 9.04 27.90 15.86
CA VAL A 683 10.36 27.72 15.22
C VAL A 683 10.32 26.44 14.37
N ALA A 684 10.53 26.58 13.06
CA ALA A 684 10.56 25.45 12.13
C ALA A 684 11.69 24.46 12.50
N ARG A 685 11.33 23.22 12.81
CA ARG A 685 12.28 22.12 13.04
C ARG A 685 12.48 21.35 11.73
N GLU A 686 13.71 20.91 11.46
CA GLU A 686 14.02 20.05 10.31
C GLU A 686 13.17 18.76 10.39
N GLY A 687 12.53 18.37 9.28
CA GLY A 687 11.64 17.20 9.25
C GLY A 687 10.20 17.42 9.71
N THR A 688 9.73 18.67 9.85
CA THR A 688 8.31 18.99 10.09
C THR A 688 7.62 19.45 8.80
N ASN A 689 6.37 18.99 8.61
CA ASN A 689 5.48 19.40 7.53
C ASN A 689 4.37 20.28 8.11
N VAL A 690 4.04 21.40 7.46
CA VAL A 690 2.97 22.31 7.90
C VAL A 690 1.80 22.16 6.96
N VAL A 691 0.61 21.95 7.53
CA VAL A 691 -0.66 21.88 6.80
C VAL A 691 -1.54 23.01 7.30
N ILE A 692 -2.02 23.84 6.39
CA ILE A 692 -2.92 24.96 6.66
C ILE A 692 -4.25 24.69 5.99
N THR A 693 -5.33 24.82 6.76
CA THR A 693 -6.71 24.60 6.29
C THR A 693 -7.57 25.83 6.50
N GLU A 694 -8.65 25.96 5.73
CA GLU A 694 -9.69 26.97 6.00
C GLU A 694 -10.28 26.71 7.39
N LYS A 695 -10.31 27.74 8.24
CA LYS A 695 -11.05 27.70 9.49
C LYS A 695 -12.52 27.91 9.16
N VAL A 696 -13.33 26.92 9.50
CA VAL A 696 -14.78 26.97 9.31
C VAL A 696 -15.44 27.28 10.65
N ASP A 697 -16.38 28.22 10.67
CA ASP A 697 -17.02 28.73 11.88
C ASP A 697 -18.26 27.91 12.25
N GLY A 698 -18.06 26.93 13.13
CA GLY A 698 -19.07 25.98 13.57
C GLY A 698 -19.01 25.69 15.07
N ALA A 699 -19.86 24.76 15.48
CA ALA A 699 -19.77 24.19 16.83
C ALA A 699 -18.85 22.97 16.78
N ASN A 700 -17.80 22.97 17.61
CA ASN A 700 -16.90 21.83 17.73
C ASN A 700 -17.68 20.54 18.02
N MET A 701 -17.45 19.51 17.20
CA MET A 701 -18.16 18.25 17.26
C MET A 701 -17.18 17.09 17.16
N GLY A 702 -17.38 16.09 18.02
CA GLY A 702 -16.62 14.85 18.04
C GLY A 702 -17.53 13.62 18.00
N PHE A 703 -17.15 12.62 17.21
CA PHE A 703 -17.83 11.33 17.10
C PHE A 703 -16.89 10.19 17.53
N SER A 704 -17.37 9.30 18.38
CA SER A 704 -16.67 8.08 18.81
C SER A 704 -17.67 6.92 18.94
N LEU A 705 -17.22 5.68 19.09
CA LEU A 705 -18.11 4.54 19.30
C LEU A 705 -18.36 4.28 20.78
N SER A 706 -19.52 3.72 21.12
CA SER A 706 -19.78 3.12 22.43
C SER A 706 -18.93 1.86 22.65
N ALA A 707 -18.78 1.44 23.91
CA ALA A 707 -17.97 0.27 24.27
C ALA A 707 -18.44 -1.01 23.57
N ASP A 708 -19.76 -1.17 23.43
CA ASP A 708 -20.45 -2.27 22.74
C ASP A 708 -20.54 -2.10 21.22
N ARG A 709 -19.98 -1.01 20.66
CA ARG A 709 -20.02 -0.66 19.22
C ARG A 709 -21.43 -0.41 18.66
N ALA A 710 -22.47 -0.43 19.49
CA ALA A 710 -23.85 -0.36 19.04
C ALA A 710 -24.26 1.06 18.62
N HIS A 711 -23.65 2.10 19.19
CA HIS A 711 -24.04 3.48 18.99
C HIS A 711 -22.84 4.41 18.80
N VAL A 712 -23.07 5.49 18.06
CA VAL A 712 -22.11 6.60 17.95
C VAL A 712 -22.35 7.56 19.12
N ILE A 713 -21.32 7.80 19.90
CA ILE A 713 -21.28 8.80 20.96
C ILE A 713 -20.91 10.15 20.34
N MET A 714 -21.75 11.16 20.61
CA MET A 714 -21.61 12.52 20.11
C MET A 714 -21.16 13.43 21.25
N GLN A 715 -20.09 14.20 21.03
CA GLN A 715 -19.60 15.18 21.99
C GLN A 715 -19.45 16.54 21.36
N ASN A 716 -19.84 17.58 22.11
CA ASN A 716 -19.30 18.92 21.91
C ASN A 716 -17.98 19.01 22.71
N ARG A 717 -17.28 20.14 22.61
CA ARG A 717 -15.99 20.41 23.24
C ARG A 717 -15.86 19.94 24.68
N SER A 718 -16.86 20.18 25.53
CA SER A 718 -16.77 19.95 26.99
C SER A 718 -17.79 18.96 27.57
N HIS A 719 -18.76 18.49 26.78
CA HIS A 719 -19.83 17.62 27.25
C HIS A 719 -20.42 16.78 26.10
N TYR A 720 -21.04 15.66 26.44
CA TYR A 720 -21.79 14.84 25.48
C TYR A 720 -23.10 15.54 25.08
N VAL A 721 -23.51 15.38 23.83
CA VAL A 721 -24.70 16.03 23.26
C VAL A 721 -25.58 15.02 22.55
N ASN A 722 -26.86 15.35 22.39
CA ASN A 722 -27.85 14.60 21.65
C ASN A 722 -28.88 15.56 21.00
N PRO A 723 -29.82 15.06 20.17
CA PRO A 723 -30.80 15.93 19.50
C PRO A 723 -31.71 16.75 20.43
N ALA A 724 -31.84 16.35 21.71
CA ALA A 724 -32.62 17.07 22.71
C ALA A 724 -31.79 18.11 23.49
N THR A 725 -30.46 18.13 23.34
CA THR A 725 -29.58 19.00 24.16
C THR A 725 -29.71 20.48 23.81
N HIS A 726 -29.79 20.83 22.52
CA HIS A 726 -29.94 22.21 22.07
C HIS A 726 -30.55 22.27 20.65
N ALA A 727 -31.19 23.39 20.29
CA ALA A 727 -31.84 23.57 18.99
C ALA A 727 -30.90 23.29 17.80
N GLN A 728 -29.63 23.68 17.90
CA GLN A 728 -28.61 23.46 16.87
C GLN A 728 -28.31 21.97 16.60
N PHE A 729 -28.57 21.09 17.57
CA PHE A 729 -28.31 19.65 17.46
C PHE A 729 -29.55 18.83 17.05
N LYS A 730 -30.72 19.47 16.83
CA LYS A 730 -31.94 18.74 16.42
C LYS A 730 -31.75 17.85 15.20
N LYS A 731 -30.95 18.29 14.22
CA LYS A 731 -30.67 17.54 12.99
C LYS A 731 -29.59 16.45 13.15
N LEU A 732 -28.88 16.44 14.28
CA LEU A 732 -27.73 15.57 14.50
C LEU A 732 -28.10 14.07 14.45
N GLY A 733 -29.27 13.71 14.99
CA GLY A 733 -29.72 12.31 15.01
C GLY A 733 -29.93 11.72 13.62
N LEU A 734 -30.63 12.45 12.74
CA LEU A 734 -30.84 12.03 11.34
C LEU A 734 -29.53 12.00 10.55
N TRP A 735 -28.63 12.95 10.81
CA TRP A 735 -27.31 12.98 10.17
C TRP A 735 -26.48 11.76 10.59
N VAL A 736 -26.38 11.47 11.90
CA VAL A 736 -25.64 10.29 12.39
C VAL A 736 -26.20 8.99 11.83
N GLU A 737 -27.52 8.83 11.73
CA GLU A 737 -28.10 7.62 11.17
C GLU A 737 -27.77 7.45 9.68
N ARG A 738 -27.82 8.54 8.90
CA ARG A 738 -27.42 8.54 7.48
C ARG A 738 -25.95 8.14 7.30
N HIS A 739 -25.06 8.62 8.17
CA HIS A 739 -23.62 8.39 8.07
C HIS A 739 -23.12 7.25 8.97
N ARG A 740 -24.01 6.50 9.64
CA ARG A 740 -23.66 5.48 10.64
C ARG A 740 -22.64 4.47 10.11
N LYS A 741 -22.90 3.90 8.93
CA LYS A 741 -21.99 2.91 8.32
C LYS A 741 -20.61 3.50 8.01
N GLU A 742 -20.56 4.75 7.54
CA GLU A 742 -19.32 5.45 7.22
C GLU A 742 -18.53 5.79 8.49
N LEU A 743 -19.20 6.32 9.52
CA LEU A 743 -18.62 6.62 10.83
C LEU A 743 -18.06 5.35 11.50
N CYS A 744 -18.81 4.25 11.49
CA CYS A 744 -18.31 2.96 11.96
C CYS A 744 -17.10 2.51 11.15
N GLY A 745 -17.08 2.68 9.82
CA GLY A 745 -15.92 2.36 8.98
C GLY A 745 -14.66 3.18 9.31
N VAL A 746 -14.82 4.43 9.75
CA VAL A 746 -13.72 5.31 10.16
C VAL A 746 -13.25 5.03 11.59
N LEU A 747 -14.17 4.80 12.52
CA LEU A 747 -13.91 4.72 13.95
C LEU A 747 -13.65 3.30 14.46
N ASP A 748 -14.26 2.29 13.85
CA ASP A 748 -14.15 0.89 14.28
C ASP A 748 -12.89 0.21 13.74
N ARG A 749 -11.73 0.69 14.19
CA ARG A 749 -10.41 0.27 13.69
C ARG A 749 -9.61 -0.56 14.68
N ASP A 750 -9.98 -0.55 15.96
CA ASP A 750 -9.33 -1.36 16.99
C ASP A 750 -10.29 -2.43 17.50
N PRO A 751 -10.02 -3.74 17.27
CA PRO A 751 -10.90 -4.82 17.71
C PRO A 751 -10.94 -4.98 19.24
N HIS A 752 -10.03 -4.36 19.97
CA HIS A 752 -9.89 -4.49 21.42
C HIS A 752 -10.26 -3.19 22.17
N PHE A 753 -10.35 -2.05 21.48
CA PHE A 753 -10.73 -0.77 22.08
C PHE A 753 -11.67 0.05 21.17
N ALA A 754 -12.97 -0.26 21.21
CA ALA A 754 -13.99 0.38 20.37
C ALA A 754 -14.00 1.92 20.46
N GLN A 755 -13.80 2.47 21.67
CA GLN A 755 -13.84 3.91 21.94
C GLN A 755 -12.52 4.64 21.60
N ARG A 756 -11.52 3.95 21.02
CA ARG A 756 -10.15 4.46 20.82
C ARG A 756 -10.09 5.74 19.99
N TYR A 757 -10.82 5.79 18.89
CA TYR A 757 -10.74 6.87 17.93
C TYR A 757 -11.87 7.88 18.12
N ILE A 758 -11.55 9.16 17.92
CA ILE A 758 -12.53 10.25 17.90
C ILE A 758 -12.32 11.04 16.61
N LEU A 759 -13.37 11.15 15.78
CA LEU A 759 -13.37 12.03 14.62
C LEU A 759 -13.87 13.40 15.04
N PHE A 760 -13.04 14.43 14.87
CA PHE A 760 -13.37 15.82 15.19
C PHE A 760 -13.65 16.63 13.93
N GLY A 761 -14.56 17.59 14.07
CA GLY A 761 -14.95 18.50 13.01
C GLY A 761 -15.82 19.65 13.51
N GLU A 762 -16.35 20.41 12.56
CA GLU A 762 -17.24 21.54 12.81
C GLU A 762 -18.68 21.21 12.42
N TRP A 763 -19.62 21.47 13.32
CA TRP A 763 -21.06 21.32 13.09
C TRP A 763 -21.67 22.67 12.69
N LEU A 764 -22.25 22.73 11.50
CA LEU A 764 -22.52 23.97 10.76
C LEU A 764 -24.01 24.25 10.56
N VAL A 765 -24.89 23.66 11.38
CA VAL A 765 -26.34 23.88 11.28
C VAL A 765 -26.76 25.29 11.72
N ALA A 766 -26.08 25.85 12.71
CA ALA A 766 -26.33 27.20 13.19
C ALA A 766 -25.35 28.18 12.52
N THR A 767 -25.86 29.32 12.06
CA THR A 767 -25.01 30.43 11.63
C THR A 767 -24.42 31.09 12.87
N HIS A 768 -23.10 31.08 12.99
CA HIS A 768 -22.36 31.86 13.97
C HIS A 768 -22.02 33.22 13.35
N SER A 769 -20.79 33.41 12.88
CA SER A 769 -20.32 34.68 12.31
C SER A 769 -20.46 34.71 10.78
N ILE A 770 -20.39 33.55 10.12
CA ILE A 770 -20.43 33.44 8.66
C ILE A 770 -21.67 32.71 8.16
N PRO A 771 -22.47 33.31 7.27
CA PRO A 771 -23.60 32.65 6.63
C PRO A 771 -23.13 31.79 5.45
N TYR A 772 -22.69 30.57 5.73
CA TYR A 772 -22.22 29.68 4.67
C TYR A 772 -23.32 29.31 3.67
N THR A 773 -23.10 29.54 2.36
CA THR A 773 -24.08 29.33 1.27
C THR A 773 -23.79 28.12 0.39
N ARG A 774 -22.59 27.53 0.50
CA ARG A 774 -22.10 26.43 -0.35
C ARG A 774 -21.55 25.23 0.44
N LEU A 775 -22.05 24.98 1.65
CA LEU A 775 -21.59 23.83 2.43
C LEU A 775 -21.98 22.50 1.76
N PRO A 776 -21.06 21.53 1.69
CA PRO A 776 -21.37 20.22 1.13
C PRO A 776 -22.22 19.37 2.07
N ASP A 777 -22.17 19.63 3.38
CA ASP A 777 -22.95 18.94 4.42
C ASP A 777 -22.98 19.75 5.74
N PHE A 778 -23.72 19.28 6.75
CA PHE A 778 -23.80 19.89 8.09
C PHE A 778 -22.55 19.69 8.96
N PHE A 779 -21.64 18.80 8.57
CA PHE A 779 -20.42 18.49 9.31
C PHE A 779 -19.20 18.48 8.39
N LEU A 780 -18.13 19.16 8.80
CA LEU A 780 -16.83 19.11 8.14
C LEU A 780 -15.76 18.60 9.10
N ALA A 781 -15.13 17.48 8.76
CA ALA A 781 -14.10 16.86 9.58
C ALA A 781 -12.76 17.61 9.48
N PHE A 782 -12.03 17.77 10.58
CA PHE A 782 -10.70 18.40 10.54
C PHE A 782 -9.60 17.57 11.21
N ASP A 783 -9.92 16.60 12.09
CA ASP A 783 -8.88 15.75 12.69
C ASP A 783 -9.42 14.42 13.25
N VAL A 784 -8.51 13.47 13.50
CA VAL A 784 -8.80 12.22 14.23
C VAL A 784 -7.85 12.10 15.41
N TYR A 785 -8.39 11.85 16.61
CA TYR A 785 -7.62 11.62 17.82
C TYR A 785 -7.56 10.13 18.18
N ASP A 786 -6.37 9.64 18.54
CA ASP A 786 -6.15 8.28 19.05
C ASP A 786 -5.92 8.32 20.57
N ARG A 787 -6.89 7.81 21.35
CA ARG A 787 -6.81 7.77 22.82
C ARG A 787 -5.72 6.87 23.36
N SER A 788 -5.34 5.83 22.61
CA SER A 788 -4.35 4.84 23.07
C SER A 788 -2.95 5.46 23.03
N THR A 789 -2.59 6.07 21.91
CA THR A 789 -1.27 6.72 21.73
C THR A 789 -1.23 8.15 22.25
N ARG A 790 -2.41 8.77 22.45
CA ARG A 790 -2.60 10.18 22.81
C ARG A 790 -2.07 11.15 21.75
N THR A 791 -2.25 10.81 20.48
CA THR A 791 -1.75 11.59 19.33
C THR A 791 -2.86 11.92 18.34
N TRP A 792 -2.65 12.96 17.54
CA TRP A 792 -3.49 13.31 16.41
C TRP A 792 -3.02 12.60 15.15
N ALA A 793 -3.95 12.25 14.25
CA ALA A 793 -3.61 11.71 12.94
C ALA A 793 -3.03 12.81 12.04
N GLY A 794 -2.10 12.48 11.14
CA GLY A 794 -1.65 13.42 10.12
C GLY A 794 -2.74 13.69 9.07
N ARG A 795 -2.64 14.79 8.32
CA ARG A 795 -3.64 15.24 7.35
C ARG A 795 -3.90 14.17 6.31
N ARG A 796 -2.83 13.56 5.77
CA ARG A 796 -2.93 12.48 4.79
C ARG A 796 -3.68 11.27 5.35
N THR A 797 -3.51 10.97 6.64
CA THR A 797 -4.26 9.88 7.30
C THR A 797 -5.74 10.22 7.36
N LEU A 798 -6.12 11.44 7.77
CA LEU A 798 -7.51 11.88 7.78
C LEU A 798 -8.15 11.78 6.39
N GLU A 799 -7.50 12.30 5.35
CA GLU A 799 -8.03 12.27 3.98
C GLU A 799 -8.22 10.85 3.47
N ARG A 800 -7.25 9.96 3.72
CA ARG A 800 -7.37 8.55 3.35
C ARG A 800 -8.52 7.84 4.08
N LEU A 801 -8.74 8.17 5.35
CA LEU A 801 -9.86 7.63 6.12
C LEU A 801 -11.21 8.06 5.53
N LEU A 802 -11.31 9.30 5.05
CA LEU A 802 -12.55 9.88 4.54
C LEU A 802 -12.76 9.67 3.03
N ALA A 803 -11.74 9.28 2.27
CA ALA A 803 -11.78 9.16 0.81
C ALA A 803 -12.87 8.21 0.27
N VAL A 804 -13.29 7.23 1.07
CA VAL A 804 -14.32 6.25 0.72
C VAL A 804 -15.70 6.59 1.32
N THR A 805 -15.83 7.77 1.94
CA THR A 805 -17.03 8.23 2.64
C THR A 805 -17.62 9.47 1.96
N SER A 806 -18.86 9.82 2.31
CA SER A 806 -19.46 11.09 1.90
C SER A 806 -19.11 12.25 2.86
N ILE A 807 -18.53 11.95 4.03
CA ILE A 807 -18.05 12.94 5.01
C ILE A 807 -16.86 13.71 4.42
N ARG A 808 -16.97 15.04 4.37
CA ARG A 808 -15.94 15.91 3.78
C ARG A 808 -15.01 16.47 4.84
N PRO A 809 -13.68 16.46 4.61
CA PRO A 809 -12.76 17.20 5.44
C PRO A 809 -12.80 18.71 5.13
N VAL A 810 -12.35 19.54 6.05
CA VAL A 810 -12.03 20.96 5.79
C VAL A 810 -10.96 21.06 4.70
N PRO A 811 -11.00 22.10 3.84
CA PRO A 811 -10.15 22.20 2.67
C PRO A 811 -8.74 22.68 3.05
N VAL A 812 -7.74 22.11 2.39
CA VAL A 812 -6.33 22.50 2.54
C VAL A 812 -6.08 23.73 1.68
N ILE A 813 -5.51 24.76 2.30
CA ILE A 813 -5.07 26.00 1.65
C ILE A 813 -3.59 25.89 1.28
N TYR A 814 -2.78 25.26 2.14
CA TYR A 814 -1.34 25.15 1.96
C TYR A 814 -0.78 23.89 2.64
N GLU A 815 0.20 23.25 2.01
CA GLU A 815 1.03 22.18 2.59
C GLU A 815 2.50 22.43 2.23
N GLY A 816 3.39 22.40 3.23
CA GLY A 816 4.82 22.64 3.00
C GLY A 816 5.61 23.08 4.24
N LYS A 817 6.58 23.98 4.04
CA LYS A 817 7.37 24.56 5.13
C LYS A 817 6.56 25.62 5.87
N MET A 818 6.93 25.95 7.10
CA MET A 818 6.25 27.00 7.88
C MET A 818 6.29 28.34 7.12
N PRO A 819 5.12 28.93 6.77
CA PRO A 819 5.07 30.23 6.11
C PRO A 819 5.46 31.37 7.06
N SER A 820 5.94 32.46 6.48
CA SER A 820 6.15 33.73 7.19
C SER A 820 4.83 34.33 7.66
N GLU A 821 4.89 35.22 8.65
CA GLU A 821 3.71 35.97 9.12
C GLU A 821 2.99 36.70 7.98
N CYS A 822 3.75 37.30 7.03
CA CYS A 822 3.18 38.00 5.89
C CYS A 822 2.38 37.06 4.99
N GLU A 823 2.90 35.87 4.72
CA GLU A 823 2.21 34.84 3.93
C GLU A 823 0.95 34.33 4.64
N LEU A 824 1.02 34.10 5.96
CA LEU A 824 -0.16 33.72 6.76
C LEU A 824 -1.25 34.80 6.70
N ARG A 825 -0.90 36.08 6.83
CA ARG A 825 -1.85 37.20 6.70
C ARG A 825 -2.47 37.23 5.30
N ALA A 826 -1.67 37.07 4.25
CA ALA A 826 -2.17 37.03 2.88
C ALA A 826 -3.16 35.87 2.65
N MET A 827 -2.88 34.69 3.23
CA MET A 827 -3.79 33.53 3.16
C MET A 827 -5.16 33.85 3.76
N THR A 828 -5.23 34.57 4.89
CA THR A 828 -6.53 34.95 5.51
C THR A 828 -7.39 35.88 4.66
N GLN A 829 -6.80 36.55 3.66
CA GLN A 829 -7.51 37.45 2.74
C GLN A 829 -7.99 36.74 1.47
N GLN A 830 -7.87 35.41 1.39
CA GLN A 830 -8.39 34.64 0.27
C GLN A 830 -9.92 34.50 0.35
N PRO A 831 -10.62 34.29 -0.78
CA PRO A 831 -12.04 33.98 -0.78
C PRO A 831 -12.33 32.59 -0.20
N SER A 832 -13.43 32.46 0.55
CA SER A 832 -13.87 31.17 1.09
C SER A 832 -14.44 30.24 0.01
N GLN A 833 -14.18 28.95 0.16
CA GLN A 833 -14.79 27.94 -0.69
C GLN A 833 -16.31 27.81 -0.44
N TYR A 834 -16.76 28.14 0.78
CA TYR A 834 -18.10 27.82 1.27
C TYR A 834 -19.09 29.00 1.30
N TYR A 835 -18.67 30.23 1.01
CA TYR A 835 -19.58 31.38 0.89
C TYR A 835 -19.00 32.57 0.12
N ASP A 836 -19.86 33.54 -0.22
CA ASP A 836 -19.49 34.74 -1.00
C ASP A 836 -18.80 35.81 -0.13
N GLY A 837 -17.61 35.48 0.40
CA GLY A 837 -16.79 36.37 1.21
C GLY A 837 -15.37 35.86 1.42
N LEU A 838 -14.64 36.50 2.33
CA LEU A 838 -13.27 36.12 2.71
C LEU A 838 -13.27 34.89 3.63
N LEU A 839 -12.14 34.25 3.84
CA LEU A 839 -12.03 33.21 4.87
C LEU A 839 -12.33 33.80 6.26
N GLU A 840 -12.94 33.01 7.14
CA GLU A 840 -13.04 33.38 8.57
C GLU A 840 -11.65 33.48 9.20
N GLY A 841 -10.78 32.57 8.79
CA GLY A 841 -9.42 32.43 9.25
C GLY A 841 -8.78 31.18 8.67
N ILE A 842 -7.60 30.88 9.18
CA ILE A 842 -6.85 29.68 8.80
C ILE A 842 -6.45 28.91 10.05
N TYR A 843 -6.43 27.59 9.95
CA TYR A 843 -5.93 26.70 10.98
C TYR A 843 -4.56 26.15 10.56
N VAL A 844 -3.54 26.37 11.38
CA VAL A 844 -2.17 25.91 11.13
C VAL A 844 -1.88 24.67 11.97
N LYS A 845 -1.59 23.56 11.31
CA LYS A 845 -1.20 22.30 11.93
C LYS A 845 0.25 21.97 11.57
N ILE A 846 1.07 21.70 12.57
CA ILE A 846 2.43 21.21 12.39
C ILE A 846 2.42 19.71 12.59
N GLU A 847 2.82 18.99 11.56
CA GLU A 847 2.93 17.55 11.56
C GLU A 847 4.42 17.18 11.63
N GLU A 848 4.79 16.35 12.59
CA GLU A 848 6.07 15.66 12.50
C GLU A 848 5.96 14.73 11.28
N ALA A 849 6.84 14.87 10.29
CA ALA A 849 6.91 13.88 9.22
C ALA A 849 7.09 12.51 9.89
N MET A 850 6.45 11.47 9.36
CA MET A 850 6.77 10.08 9.74
C MET A 850 8.28 9.97 9.74
N ALA A 851 8.89 9.93 10.92
CA ALA A 851 10.34 9.93 11.04
C ALA A 851 10.83 8.58 10.48
N THR A 852 11.10 8.53 9.19
CA THR A 852 12.19 7.71 8.68
C THR A 852 13.41 8.24 9.42
N HIS A 853 13.86 7.50 10.43
CA HIS A 853 15.06 7.85 11.16
C HIS A 853 16.20 7.76 10.14
N THR A 854 16.63 8.90 9.59
CA THR A 854 17.71 8.94 8.61
C THR A 854 19.03 8.99 9.36
N TYR A 855 19.82 7.93 9.24
CA TYR A 855 21.18 7.89 9.77
C TYR A 855 22.14 8.29 8.64
N PRO A 856 22.92 9.37 8.76
CA PRO A 856 23.84 9.79 7.72
C PRO A 856 24.91 8.74 7.38
N LEU A 857 25.31 7.90 8.35
CA LEU A 857 26.26 6.80 8.15
C LEU A 857 25.58 5.43 8.29
N PHE A 858 25.72 4.59 7.26
CA PHE A 858 25.26 3.21 7.25
C PHE A 858 26.45 2.24 7.15
N CYS A 859 26.59 1.37 8.13
CA CYS A 859 27.68 0.40 8.21
C CYS A 859 27.15 -1.04 8.03
N MET A 860 27.93 -1.89 7.37
CA MET A 860 27.59 -3.30 7.16
C MET A 860 28.80 -4.21 7.34
N GLY A 861 28.62 -5.32 8.04
CA GLY A 861 29.66 -6.33 8.22
C GLY A 861 29.23 -7.53 9.07
N ASN A 862 30.22 -8.19 9.68
CA ASN A 862 30.03 -9.38 10.50
C ASN A 862 29.95 -9.03 11.99
N PRO A 863 28.76 -9.14 12.63
CA PRO A 863 28.63 -8.95 14.07
C PRO A 863 29.20 -10.16 14.81
N LEU A 864 30.27 -9.95 15.58
CA LEU A 864 31.00 -11.01 16.30
C LEU A 864 31.22 -10.63 17.75
N LEU A 865 31.15 -11.60 18.67
CA LEU A 865 31.52 -11.40 20.07
C LEU A 865 32.87 -12.05 20.37
N ASP A 866 33.80 -11.28 20.91
CA ASP A 866 35.12 -11.75 21.32
C ASP A 866 35.03 -12.42 22.70
N MET A 867 35.51 -13.65 22.79
CA MET A 867 35.54 -14.49 23.98
C MET A 867 36.99 -14.62 24.44
N GLN A 868 37.41 -13.68 25.29
CA GLN A 868 38.80 -13.59 25.72
C GLN A 868 39.08 -14.47 26.94
N VAL A 869 40.18 -15.21 26.87
CA VAL A 869 40.73 -15.99 27.98
C VAL A 869 42.23 -15.76 28.12
N TYR A 870 42.68 -15.65 29.37
CA TYR A 870 44.08 -15.43 29.73
C TYR A 870 44.75 -16.73 30.18
N ASN A 871 46.07 -16.84 30.00
CA ASN A 871 46.89 -18.02 30.33
C ASN A 871 46.43 -19.27 29.56
N GLY A 872 46.24 -19.11 28.25
CA GLY A 872 45.68 -20.13 27.37
C GLY A 872 46.70 -21.06 26.70
N GLU A 873 47.90 -21.24 27.23
CA GLU A 873 48.97 -22.03 26.60
C GLU A 873 48.55 -23.49 26.32
N GLU A 874 47.72 -24.06 27.20
CA GLU A 874 47.15 -25.40 27.00
C GLU A 874 46.13 -25.44 25.84
N LEU A 875 45.34 -24.38 25.67
CA LEU A 875 44.37 -24.27 24.58
C LEU A 875 45.10 -24.19 23.23
N LEU A 876 46.21 -23.42 23.15
CA LEU A 876 47.00 -23.33 21.92
C LEU A 876 47.52 -24.69 21.49
N LYS A 877 48.10 -25.46 22.42
CA LYS A 877 48.60 -26.82 22.14
C LYS A 877 47.47 -27.77 21.75
N LYS A 878 46.35 -27.72 22.46
CA LYS A 878 45.22 -28.64 22.25
C LYS A 878 44.57 -28.46 20.88
N TYR A 879 44.42 -27.22 20.45
CA TYR A 879 43.71 -26.87 19.22
C TYR A 879 44.65 -26.63 18.02
N ASP A 880 45.95 -26.93 18.16
CA ASP A 880 46.95 -26.76 17.10
C ASP A 880 47.01 -25.29 16.59
N LEU A 881 46.99 -24.36 17.54
CA LEU A 881 46.98 -22.92 17.30
C LEU A 881 48.36 -22.32 17.57
N LYS A 882 48.74 -21.32 16.77
CA LYS A 882 49.96 -20.55 16.97
C LYS A 882 49.68 -19.31 17.81
N ALA A 883 50.63 -18.95 18.68
CA ALA A 883 50.59 -17.66 19.35
C ALA A 883 50.74 -16.53 18.31
N ASN A 884 50.02 -15.42 18.50
CA ASN A 884 50.04 -14.25 17.61
C ASN A 884 49.55 -14.52 16.18
N ASP A 885 48.42 -15.24 16.06
CA ASP A 885 47.85 -15.69 14.79
C ASP A 885 46.34 -15.40 14.73
N ALA A 886 45.76 -15.35 13.52
CA ALA A 886 44.32 -15.14 13.31
C ALA A 886 43.79 -16.08 12.22
N ILE A 887 42.85 -16.95 12.58
CA ILE A 887 42.33 -17.99 11.69
C ILE A 887 40.80 -18.04 11.69
N LEU A 888 40.22 -18.60 10.64
CA LEU A 888 38.82 -19.05 10.63
C LEU A 888 38.72 -20.46 11.23
N ALA A 889 37.74 -20.68 12.08
CA ALA A 889 37.55 -21.91 12.83
C ALA A 889 37.10 -23.06 11.92
N GLU A 890 37.99 -24.01 11.67
CA GLU A 890 37.64 -25.34 11.14
C GLU A 890 36.88 -26.23 12.14
N GLU A 891 36.36 -27.37 11.67
CA GLU A 891 35.61 -28.35 12.48
C GLU A 891 36.38 -28.79 13.74
N LYS A 892 37.70 -28.99 13.64
CA LYS A 892 38.57 -29.35 14.78
C LYS A 892 38.59 -28.29 15.90
N HIS A 893 38.31 -27.02 15.57
CA HIS A 893 38.30 -25.90 16.52
C HIS A 893 36.94 -25.67 17.15
N MET A 894 35.83 -26.19 16.60
CA MET A 894 34.48 -25.81 17.02
C MET A 894 34.15 -26.07 18.49
N SER A 895 34.79 -27.06 19.12
CA SER A 895 34.60 -27.35 20.54
C SER A 895 35.23 -26.31 21.48
N ILE A 896 36.13 -25.45 20.97
CA ILE A 896 36.83 -24.44 21.80
C ILE A 896 35.83 -23.51 22.48
N TYR A 897 34.80 -23.04 21.76
CA TYR A 897 33.84 -22.06 22.27
C TYR A 897 33.03 -22.58 23.46
N GLU A 898 32.67 -23.87 23.46
CA GLU A 898 31.95 -24.48 24.59
C GLU A 898 32.89 -24.74 25.76
N GLU A 899 34.13 -25.16 25.50
CA GLU A 899 35.15 -25.36 26.54
C GLU A 899 35.54 -24.05 27.24
N LEU A 900 35.65 -22.94 26.51
CA LEU A 900 35.90 -21.62 27.09
C LEU A 900 34.85 -21.28 28.15
N VAL A 901 33.57 -21.43 27.82
CA VAL A 901 32.45 -21.09 28.72
C VAL A 901 32.40 -22.02 29.94
N GLN A 902 32.72 -23.31 29.77
CA GLN A 902 32.61 -24.29 30.84
C GLN A 902 33.79 -24.29 31.81
N LYS A 903 35.01 -24.03 31.33
CA LYS A 903 36.24 -24.25 32.11
C LYS A 903 37.02 -22.99 32.44
N TYR A 904 36.80 -21.91 31.71
CA TYR A 904 37.59 -20.68 31.85
C TYR A 904 36.71 -19.51 32.27
N LYS A 905 37.33 -18.52 32.93
CA LYS A 905 36.69 -17.23 33.17
C LYS A 905 36.79 -16.39 31.90
N VAL A 906 35.72 -16.39 31.10
CA VAL A 906 35.66 -15.67 29.82
C VAL A 906 35.36 -14.19 30.04
N THR A 907 36.11 -13.32 29.38
CA THR A 907 35.78 -11.90 29.23
C THR A 907 35.15 -11.69 27.86
N TYR A 908 33.91 -11.20 27.85
CA TYR A 908 33.18 -10.93 26.61
C TYR A 908 33.38 -9.48 26.18
N VAL A 909 33.81 -9.29 24.94
CA VAL A 909 33.98 -7.96 24.34
C VAL A 909 33.24 -7.92 23.02
N ALA A 910 32.45 -6.88 22.79
CA ALA A 910 31.77 -6.70 21.51
C ALA A 910 32.78 -6.43 20.40
N GLY A 911 32.76 -7.26 19.36
CA GLY A 911 33.69 -7.20 18.23
C GLY A 911 32.99 -6.97 16.89
N GLY A 912 33.61 -7.47 15.82
CA GLY A 912 33.22 -7.25 14.42
C GLY A 912 33.79 -5.94 13.88
N ALA A 913 34.63 -5.99 12.85
CA ALA A 913 35.45 -4.84 12.46
C ALA A 913 34.61 -3.63 11.98
N ALA A 914 33.60 -3.88 11.14
CA ALA A 914 32.66 -2.85 10.71
C ALA A 914 31.78 -2.34 11.85
N GLN A 915 31.44 -3.20 12.81
CA GLN A 915 30.65 -2.81 13.97
C GLN A 915 31.47 -1.96 14.94
N ASN A 916 32.74 -2.31 15.16
CA ASN A 916 33.70 -1.53 15.94
C ASN A 916 33.86 -0.13 15.34
N ALA A 917 34.10 -0.03 14.02
CA ALA A 917 34.19 1.25 13.33
C ALA A 917 32.88 2.06 13.42
N ALA A 918 31.72 1.40 13.29
CA ALA A 918 30.42 2.05 13.44
C ALA A 918 30.19 2.61 14.84
N ARG A 919 30.59 1.87 15.89
CA ARG A 919 30.53 2.38 17.26
C ARG A 919 31.53 3.51 17.50
N GLY A 920 32.73 3.45 16.91
CA GLY A 920 33.69 4.56 16.94
C GLY A 920 33.15 5.82 16.27
N ALA A 921 32.51 5.70 15.12
CA ALA A 921 31.85 6.83 14.46
C ALA A 921 30.68 7.38 15.29
N ALA A 922 29.89 6.51 15.94
CA ALA A 922 28.82 6.91 16.86
C ALA A 922 29.37 7.60 18.11
N TYR A 923 30.54 7.17 18.59
CA TYR A 923 31.25 7.83 19.69
C TYR A 923 31.70 9.24 19.30
N VAL A 924 32.04 9.51 18.04
CA VAL A 924 32.37 10.86 17.57
C VAL A 924 31.11 11.71 17.37
N LEU A 925 30.11 11.17 16.68
CA LEU A 925 28.91 11.90 16.23
C LEU A 925 27.85 12.10 17.33
N PRO A 926 26.84 12.95 17.09
CA PRO A 926 25.63 12.99 17.92
C PRO A 926 24.87 11.65 17.92
N PRO A 927 24.02 11.39 18.93
CA PRO A 927 23.14 10.23 18.93
C PRO A 927 22.29 10.17 17.66
N ARG A 928 21.99 8.95 17.20
CA ARG A 928 21.21 8.68 15.98
C ARG A 928 21.89 9.11 14.67
N SER A 929 23.22 9.23 14.63
CA SER A 929 23.95 9.50 13.40
C SER A 929 24.44 8.26 12.64
N VAL A 930 24.57 7.12 13.32
CA VAL A 930 25.14 5.88 12.73
C VAL A 930 24.19 4.70 12.92
N VAL A 931 24.03 3.90 11.88
CA VAL A 931 23.32 2.61 11.92
C VAL A 931 24.16 1.49 11.35
N TYR A 932 24.06 0.31 11.94
CA TYR A 932 24.79 -0.90 11.55
C TYR A 932 23.85 -2.05 11.18
N THR A 933 24.17 -2.80 10.13
CA THR A 933 23.51 -4.05 9.77
C THR A 933 24.49 -5.22 9.65
N GLY A 934 23.99 -6.41 9.94
CA GLY A 934 24.72 -7.67 9.97
C GLY A 934 23.78 -8.82 10.37
N CYS A 935 24.25 -10.06 10.38
CA CYS A 935 23.41 -11.22 10.72
C CYS A 935 23.83 -11.85 12.06
N VAL A 936 22.87 -12.01 12.99
CA VAL A 936 23.05 -12.58 14.32
C VAL A 936 22.10 -13.76 14.55
N GLY A 937 22.40 -14.57 15.56
CA GLY A 937 21.48 -15.59 16.08
C GLY A 937 20.44 -14.98 17.03
N ASP A 938 19.55 -15.83 17.56
CA ASP A 938 18.61 -15.49 18.63
C ASP A 938 19.12 -15.94 20.00
N ASP A 939 20.35 -15.54 20.35
CA ASP A 939 21.06 -15.97 21.55
C ASP A 939 21.63 -14.81 22.41
N ASP A 940 22.18 -15.16 23.57
CA ASP A 940 22.71 -14.19 24.55
C ASP A 940 23.91 -13.38 24.02
N LEU A 941 24.64 -13.91 23.02
CA LEU A 941 25.74 -13.17 22.39
C LEU A 941 25.19 -12.00 21.56
N ALA A 942 24.09 -12.21 20.84
CA ALA A 942 23.41 -11.13 20.12
C ALA A 942 22.92 -10.02 21.07
N GLU A 943 22.39 -10.39 22.24
CA GLU A 943 21.95 -9.41 23.25
C GLU A 943 23.11 -8.60 23.84
N GLN A 944 24.28 -9.23 24.04
CA GLN A 944 25.50 -8.52 24.46
C GLN A 944 25.98 -7.52 23.39
N LEU A 945 25.92 -7.89 22.11
CA LEU A 945 26.24 -6.97 21.01
C LEU A 945 25.30 -5.76 20.98
N LYS A 946 23.99 -5.98 21.14
CA LYS A 946 22.99 -4.88 21.23
C LYS A 946 23.24 -3.97 22.42
N ALA A 947 23.57 -4.54 23.58
CA ALA A 947 23.88 -3.76 24.78
C ALA A 947 25.11 -2.86 24.57
N ALA A 948 26.17 -3.37 23.92
CA ALA A 948 27.35 -2.58 23.58
C ALA A 948 27.03 -1.46 22.58
N ASN A 949 26.23 -1.75 21.53
CA ASN A 949 25.79 -0.73 20.58
C ASN A 949 25.00 0.38 21.25
N THR A 950 24.05 0.01 22.12
CA THR A 950 23.23 0.96 22.87
C THR A 950 24.09 1.88 23.74
N ARG A 951 25.09 1.32 24.43
CA ARG A 951 26.04 2.09 25.25
C ARG A 951 26.80 3.13 24.43
N GLU A 952 27.19 2.79 23.20
CA GLU A 952 28.00 3.65 22.33
C GLU A 952 27.14 4.52 21.37
N GLY A 953 25.81 4.48 21.51
CA GLY A 953 24.89 5.29 20.71
C GLY A 953 24.73 4.83 19.26
N LEU A 954 25.17 3.61 18.94
CA LEU A 954 25.01 2.97 17.63
C LEU A 954 23.62 2.33 17.54
N ALA A 955 22.88 2.63 16.48
CA ALA A 955 21.66 1.89 16.16
C ALA A 955 21.97 0.62 15.38
N GLU A 956 21.25 -0.46 15.65
CA GLU A 956 21.36 -1.72 14.92
C GLU A 956 20.10 -2.06 14.12
N ALA A 957 20.31 -2.72 12.99
CA ALA A 957 19.26 -3.27 12.12
C ALA A 957 19.61 -4.71 11.70
N TYR A 958 19.88 -5.57 12.69
CA TYR A 958 20.32 -6.94 12.43
C TYR A 958 19.29 -7.80 11.68
N LEU A 959 19.80 -8.68 10.81
CA LEU A 959 19.10 -9.89 10.39
C LEU A 959 19.22 -10.91 11.52
N VAL A 960 18.11 -11.43 12.03
CA VAL A 960 18.12 -12.45 13.08
C VAL A 960 17.78 -13.80 12.47
N LYS A 961 18.73 -14.73 12.46
CA LYS A 961 18.52 -16.12 12.01
C LYS A 961 18.18 -17.02 13.20
N LYS A 962 16.89 -17.29 13.36
CA LYS A 962 16.37 -18.15 14.44
C LYS A 962 16.98 -19.55 14.40
N GLY A 963 17.43 -20.04 15.56
CA GLY A 963 18.04 -21.36 15.73
C GLY A 963 19.53 -21.42 15.37
N GLU A 964 20.11 -20.33 14.89
CA GLU A 964 21.55 -20.21 14.64
C GLU A 964 22.24 -19.53 15.82
N LYS A 965 23.49 -19.89 16.09
CA LYS A 965 24.31 -19.18 17.07
C LYS A 965 24.93 -17.93 16.44
N THR A 966 25.01 -16.83 17.19
CA THR A 966 25.73 -15.62 16.80
C THR A 966 27.22 -15.93 16.63
N GLY A 967 27.85 -15.26 15.67
CA GLY A 967 29.28 -15.38 15.40
C GLY A 967 30.13 -14.97 16.60
N ALA A 968 31.29 -15.61 16.75
CA ALA A 968 32.17 -15.41 17.90
C ALA A 968 33.63 -15.54 17.51
N CYS A 969 34.52 -14.86 18.23
CA CYS A 969 35.96 -15.01 18.12
C CYS A 969 36.52 -15.50 19.46
N ALA A 970 37.11 -16.69 19.50
CA ALA A 970 37.86 -17.14 20.67
C ALA A 970 39.22 -16.46 20.66
N VAL A 971 39.49 -15.64 21.68
CA VAL A 971 40.73 -14.88 21.81
C VAL A 971 41.55 -15.49 22.93
N VAL A 972 42.56 -16.27 22.55
CA VAL A 972 43.44 -16.98 23.49
C VAL A 972 44.67 -16.13 23.74
N ILE A 973 44.81 -15.61 24.96
CA ILE A 973 45.88 -14.68 25.35
C ILE A 973 46.96 -15.42 26.14
N THR A 974 48.20 -15.34 25.66
CA THR A 974 49.40 -15.94 26.28
C THR A 974 50.52 -14.89 26.35
N GLY A 975 50.75 -14.33 27.54
CA GLY A 975 51.62 -13.16 27.71
C GLY A 975 51.10 -11.95 26.93
N HIS A 976 51.92 -11.42 26.02
CA HIS A 976 51.55 -10.32 25.12
C HIS A 976 50.98 -10.77 23.77
N HIS A 977 50.96 -12.09 23.50
CA HIS A 977 50.50 -12.64 22.22
C HIS A 977 49.04 -13.08 22.28
N ARG A 978 48.35 -12.98 21.13
CA ARG A 978 46.92 -13.30 21.00
C ARG A 978 46.70 -14.22 19.82
N CYS A 979 45.99 -15.32 20.02
CA CYS A 979 45.49 -16.13 18.93
C CYS A 979 43.98 -15.90 18.77
N LEU A 980 43.55 -15.46 17.59
CA LEU A 980 42.15 -15.21 17.24
C LEU A 980 41.63 -16.39 16.42
N VAL A 981 40.61 -17.07 16.94
CA VAL A 981 39.95 -18.18 16.24
C VAL A 981 38.49 -17.77 16.02
N THR A 982 38.16 -17.42 14.79
CA THR A 982 36.86 -16.79 14.45
C THR A 982 35.90 -17.78 13.80
N THR A 983 34.66 -17.84 14.29
CA THR A 983 33.55 -18.56 13.65
C THR A 983 32.43 -17.59 13.32
N LEU A 984 32.05 -17.49 12.05
CA LEU A 984 31.06 -16.50 11.61
C LEU A 984 29.62 -16.94 11.93
N ARG A 985 29.31 -18.24 11.89
CA ARG A 985 27.99 -18.82 12.24
C ARG A 985 26.85 -18.05 11.57
N ALA A 986 25.95 -17.41 12.33
CA ALA A 986 24.86 -16.62 11.77
C ALA A 986 25.33 -15.50 10.82
N ALA A 987 26.53 -14.93 11.01
CA ALA A 987 27.04 -13.85 10.16
C ALA A 987 27.19 -14.28 8.70
N GLU A 988 27.63 -15.52 8.44
CA GLU A 988 27.71 -16.12 7.08
C GLU A 988 26.35 -16.33 6.42
N LYS A 989 25.26 -16.29 7.20
CA LYS A 989 23.88 -16.49 6.74
C LYS A 989 23.18 -15.17 6.43
N PHE A 990 23.95 -14.11 6.19
CA PHE A 990 23.40 -12.83 5.76
C PHE A 990 22.77 -12.97 4.37
N GLU A 991 21.51 -12.60 4.25
CA GLU A 991 20.77 -12.67 2.98
C GLU A 991 20.63 -11.28 2.36
N GLN A 992 20.90 -11.18 1.05
CA GLN A 992 20.75 -9.94 0.29
C GLN A 992 19.36 -9.31 0.42
N SER A 993 18.32 -10.14 0.52
CA SER A 993 16.93 -9.69 0.71
C SER A 993 16.73 -8.83 1.96
N HIS A 994 17.61 -8.95 2.96
CA HIS A 994 17.57 -8.12 4.17
C HIS A 994 17.81 -6.63 3.87
N LEU A 995 18.62 -6.30 2.86
CA LEU A 995 18.84 -4.91 2.43
C LEU A 995 17.57 -4.25 1.89
N SER A 996 16.66 -5.06 1.32
CA SER A 996 15.35 -4.63 0.84
C SER A 996 14.25 -4.79 1.90
N SER A 997 14.59 -5.21 3.13
CA SER A 997 13.61 -5.36 4.21
C SER A 997 13.06 -4.00 4.64
N PRO A 998 11.82 -3.94 5.19
CA PRO A 998 11.25 -2.68 5.66
C PRO A 998 12.03 -2.02 6.80
N ALA A 999 12.86 -2.79 7.51
CA ALA A 999 13.72 -2.26 8.56
C ALA A 999 14.98 -1.58 7.99
N VAL A 1000 15.50 -2.05 6.86
CA VAL A 1000 16.81 -1.63 6.33
C VAL A 1000 16.71 -0.75 5.08
N ALA A 1001 15.74 -0.98 4.20
CA ALA A 1001 15.62 -0.21 2.95
C ALA A 1001 15.53 1.31 3.18
N PRO A 1002 14.73 1.84 4.12
CA PRO A 1002 14.70 3.27 4.41
C PRO A 1002 16.03 3.81 4.97
N LEU A 1003 16.80 2.96 5.65
CA LEU A 1003 18.11 3.32 6.20
C LEU A 1003 19.14 3.44 5.09
N VAL A 1004 19.14 2.52 4.12
CA VAL A 1004 19.99 2.58 2.92
C VAL A 1004 19.62 3.80 2.06
N GLU A 1005 18.33 4.07 1.89
CA GLU A 1005 17.84 5.25 1.14
C GLU A 1005 18.18 6.56 1.86
N GLY A 1006 18.10 6.61 3.19
CA GLY A 1006 18.39 7.81 3.98
C GLY A 1006 19.88 8.10 4.20
N ALA A 1007 20.75 7.10 4.09
CA ALA A 1007 22.18 7.27 4.35
C ALA A 1007 22.88 8.11 3.27
N ARG A 1008 23.92 8.84 3.67
CA ARG A 1008 24.78 9.65 2.79
C ARG A 1008 26.15 9.01 2.59
N VAL A 1009 26.62 8.27 3.59
CA VAL A 1009 27.90 7.57 3.62
C VAL A 1009 27.66 6.11 3.98
N PHE A 1010 28.31 5.21 3.26
CA PHE A 1010 28.30 3.77 3.53
C PHE A 1010 29.70 3.31 3.90
N TYR A 1011 29.79 2.37 4.84
CA TYR A 1011 31.05 1.71 5.19
C TYR A 1011 30.87 0.20 5.27
N VAL A 1012 31.75 -0.53 4.58
CA VAL A 1012 31.76 -2.00 4.57
C VAL A 1012 33.17 -2.51 4.87
N GLU A 1013 33.28 -3.54 5.71
CA GLU A 1013 34.55 -4.24 5.95
C GLU A 1013 34.87 -5.23 4.82
N GLY A 1014 36.16 -5.48 4.57
CA GLY A 1014 36.62 -6.47 3.61
C GLY A 1014 36.25 -7.90 4.00
N TYR A 1015 36.17 -8.21 5.30
CA TYR A 1015 35.75 -9.53 5.79
C TYR A 1015 34.36 -9.94 5.29
N PHE A 1016 33.46 -8.99 5.07
CA PHE A 1016 32.12 -9.26 4.57
C PHE A 1016 32.11 -9.80 3.13
N LEU A 1017 33.18 -9.55 2.35
CA LEU A 1017 33.32 -10.06 0.98
C LEU A 1017 33.51 -11.58 0.89
N THR A 1018 33.78 -12.23 2.03
CA THR A 1018 33.97 -13.70 2.08
C THR A 1018 32.68 -14.47 1.82
N HIS A 1019 31.50 -13.89 2.13
CA HIS A 1019 30.19 -14.49 1.90
C HIS A 1019 29.13 -13.50 1.37
N GLY A 1020 29.26 -12.21 1.69
CA GLY A 1020 28.27 -11.16 1.40
C GLY A 1020 28.60 -10.27 0.20
N ALA A 1021 29.48 -10.72 -0.71
CA ALA A 1021 29.97 -9.91 -1.84
C ALA A 1021 28.85 -9.32 -2.71
N GLU A 1022 27.79 -10.09 -3.00
CA GLU A 1022 26.65 -9.61 -3.79
C GLU A 1022 25.88 -8.47 -3.10
N SER A 1023 25.70 -8.59 -1.78
CA SER A 1023 25.04 -7.57 -0.96
C SER A 1023 25.89 -6.29 -0.89
N ALA A 1024 27.21 -6.43 -0.69
CA ALA A 1024 28.13 -5.30 -0.70
C ALA A 1024 28.14 -4.58 -2.07
N LEU A 1025 28.16 -5.36 -3.16
CA LEU A 1025 28.13 -4.83 -4.52
C LEU A 1025 26.82 -4.09 -4.83
N GLU A 1026 25.68 -4.58 -4.34
CA GLU A 1026 24.39 -3.89 -4.50
C GLU A 1026 24.40 -2.51 -3.83
N VAL A 1027 24.84 -2.43 -2.57
CA VAL A 1027 24.94 -1.15 -1.85
C VAL A 1027 25.93 -0.21 -2.53
N ALA A 1028 27.07 -0.74 -3.00
CA ALA A 1028 28.09 0.03 -3.71
C ALA A 1028 27.57 0.61 -5.04
N LYS A 1029 26.81 -0.16 -5.83
CA LYS A 1029 26.17 0.32 -7.06
C LYS A 1029 25.12 1.39 -6.77
N LYS A 1030 24.19 1.12 -5.83
CA LYS A 1030 23.13 2.06 -5.44
C LYS A 1030 23.69 3.38 -4.92
N SER A 1031 24.74 3.32 -4.12
CA SER A 1031 25.41 4.53 -3.60
C SER A 1031 26.07 5.33 -4.73
N SER A 1032 26.77 4.67 -5.65
CA SER A 1032 27.37 5.30 -6.82
C SER A 1032 26.32 5.97 -7.73
N GLU A 1033 25.22 5.27 -8.05
CA GLU A 1033 24.10 5.78 -8.86
C GLU A 1033 23.43 7.01 -8.21
N ALA A 1034 23.28 6.99 -6.89
CA ALA A 1034 22.71 8.09 -6.11
C ALA A 1034 23.73 9.19 -5.74
N SER A 1035 24.96 9.14 -6.27
CA SER A 1035 26.05 10.06 -5.92
C SER A 1035 26.36 10.15 -4.41
N LYS A 1036 26.13 9.08 -3.66
CA LYS A 1036 26.48 8.94 -2.23
C LYS A 1036 27.93 8.47 -2.07
N VAL A 1037 28.46 8.48 -0.85
CA VAL A 1037 29.85 8.07 -0.56
C VAL A 1037 29.90 6.60 -0.15
N PHE A 1038 30.77 5.80 -0.76
CA PHE A 1038 31.02 4.42 -0.37
C PHE A 1038 32.47 4.21 0.09
N ALA A 1039 32.65 3.74 1.33
CA ALA A 1039 33.92 3.45 1.95
C ALA A 1039 34.12 1.94 2.18
N LEU A 1040 35.29 1.43 1.85
CA LEU A 1040 35.67 0.03 2.03
C LEU A 1040 36.96 -0.08 2.86
N ASN A 1041 37.01 -1.05 3.77
CA ASN A 1041 38.25 -1.43 4.45
C ASN A 1041 38.83 -2.71 3.81
N LEU A 1042 40.15 -2.79 3.63
CA LEU A 1042 40.81 -4.02 3.14
C LEU A 1042 40.80 -5.14 4.19
N SER A 1043 40.74 -4.78 5.47
CA SER A 1043 40.51 -5.60 6.66
C SER A 1043 41.54 -6.68 7.00
N ALA A 1044 42.09 -7.41 6.03
CA ALA A 1044 43.17 -8.36 6.27
C ALA A 1044 43.94 -8.74 4.99
N PRO A 1045 45.22 -9.13 5.09
CA PRO A 1045 46.03 -9.57 3.95
C PRO A 1045 45.40 -10.70 3.12
N PHE A 1046 44.65 -11.59 3.76
CA PHE A 1046 44.03 -12.73 3.06
C PHE A 1046 42.88 -12.31 2.14
N ILE A 1047 42.26 -11.13 2.36
CA ILE A 1047 41.17 -10.63 1.51
C ILE A 1047 41.67 -10.33 0.10
N PRO A 1048 42.72 -9.50 -0.11
CA PRO A 1048 43.32 -9.36 -1.43
C PRO A 1048 43.94 -10.65 -1.98
N GLN A 1049 44.44 -11.56 -1.13
CA GLN A 1049 45.08 -12.80 -1.60
C GLN A 1049 44.09 -13.84 -2.14
N PHE A 1050 42.96 -14.06 -1.46
CA PHE A 1050 42.02 -15.14 -1.79
C PHE A 1050 40.69 -14.65 -2.35
N PHE A 1051 40.32 -13.39 -2.11
CA PHE A 1051 39.07 -12.77 -2.56
C PHE A 1051 39.31 -11.59 -3.52
N ALA A 1052 40.42 -11.64 -4.27
CA ALA A 1052 40.83 -10.61 -5.23
C ALA A 1052 39.73 -10.27 -6.26
N VAL A 1053 38.98 -11.28 -6.72
CA VAL A 1053 37.90 -11.12 -7.71
C VAL A 1053 36.75 -10.28 -7.13
N GLN A 1054 36.31 -10.60 -5.92
CA GLN A 1054 35.26 -9.88 -5.21
C GLN A 1054 35.71 -8.44 -4.93
N LEU A 1055 36.96 -8.26 -4.51
CA LEU A 1055 37.56 -6.94 -4.29
C LEU A 1055 37.62 -6.12 -5.59
N GLN A 1056 38.03 -6.72 -6.70
CA GLN A 1056 38.07 -6.06 -8.02
C GLN A 1056 36.69 -5.63 -8.53
N GLN A 1057 35.63 -6.35 -8.18
CA GLN A 1057 34.25 -5.99 -8.54
C GLN A 1057 33.73 -4.77 -7.78
N ILE A 1058 34.13 -4.58 -6.52
CA ILE A 1058 33.62 -3.50 -5.66
C ILE A 1058 34.45 -2.21 -5.72
N VAL A 1059 35.76 -2.32 -5.93
CA VAL A 1059 36.69 -1.16 -6.01
C VAL A 1059 36.19 -0.06 -6.95
N PRO A 1060 35.60 -0.34 -8.15
CA PRO A 1060 35.08 0.70 -9.04
C PRO A 1060 34.05 1.65 -8.43
N TYR A 1061 33.37 1.24 -7.36
CA TYR A 1061 32.34 2.04 -6.68
C TYR A 1061 32.85 2.71 -5.40
N CYS A 1062 34.05 2.37 -4.94
CA CYS A 1062 34.61 2.91 -3.70
C CYS A 1062 35.14 4.34 -3.89
N ASP A 1063 34.67 5.26 -3.05
CA ASP A 1063 35.20 6.62 -2.92
C ASP A 1063 36.33 6.70 -1.89
N ILE A 1064 36.27 5.89 -0.83
CA ILE A 1064 37.29 5.83 0.22
C ILE A 1064 37.72 4.37 0.39
N ILE A 1065 39.04 4.12 0.42
CA ILE A 1065 39.59 2.81 0.75
C ILE A 1065 40.58 2.97 1.92
N ILE A 1066 40.39 2.19 2.97
CA ILE A 1066 41.23 2.19 4.18
C ILE A 1066 41.92 0.82 4.28
N GLY A 1067 43.19 0.80 4.66
CA GLY A 1067 43.90 -0.42 5.04
C GLY A 1067 45.16 -0.13 5.85
N ASN A 1068 45.86 -1.18 6.26
CA ASN A 1068 47.21 -1.10 6.84
C ASN A 1068 48.30 -1.50 5.83
N GLU A 1069 49.56 -1.43 6.26
CA GLU A 1069 50.72 -1.74 5.44
C GLU A 1069 50.70 -3.17 4.88
N ALA A 1070 50.33 -4.15 5.71
CA ALA A 1070 50.33 -5.56 5.31
C ALA A 1070 49.21 -5.87 4.32
N GLU A 1071 48.04 -5.25 4.48
CA GLU A 1071 46.91 -5.34 3.56
C GLU A 1071 47.22 -4.69 2.21
N ALA A 1072 47.89 -3.53 2.22
CA ALA A 1072 48.33 -2.86 1.02
C ALA A 1072 49.40 -3.67 0.26
N GLU A 1073 50.39 -4.23 0.96
CA GLU A 1073 51.40 -5.13 0.39
C GLU A 1073 50.77 -6.41 -0.20
N ALA A 1074 49.76 -6.97 0.48
CA ALA A 1074 49.01 -8.11 -0.01
C ALA A 1074 48.22 -7.78 -1.28
N TRP A 1075 47.57 -6.62 -1.33
CA TRP A 1075 46.90 -6.14 -2.53
C TRP A 1075 47.89 -5.93 -3.68
N ALA A 1076 48.99 -5.24 -3.44
CA ALA A 1076 50.06 -5.03 -4.41
C ALA A 1076 50.61 -6.34 -4.97
N SER A 1077 50.76 -7.35 -4.11
CA SER A 1077 51.16 -8.70 -4.50
C SER A 1077 50.12 -9.40 -5.37
N ALA A 1078 48.85 -9.33 -4.98
CA ALA A 1078 47.75 -9.96 -5.71
C ALA A 1078 47.51 -9.33 -7.09
N THR A 1079 47.78 -8.03 -7.25
CA THR A 1079 47.63 -7.31 -8.52
C THR A 1079 48.92 -7.22 -9.34
N GLY A 1080 50.01 -7.85 -8.90
CA GLY A 1080 51.28 -7.85 -9.63
C GLY A 1080 52.00 -6.50 -9.69
N HIS A 1081 51.81 -5.64 -8.68
CA HIS A 1081 52.49 -4.34 -8.60
C HIS A 1081 54.02 -4.53 -8.41
N PRO A 1082 54.87 -3.76 -9.13
CA PRO A 1082 56.31 -3.99 -9.15
C PRO A 1082 57.01 -3.66 -7.83
N ASP A 1083 56.58 -2.60 -7.15
CA ASP A 1083 57.10 -2.19 -5.84
C ASP A 1083 56.01 -2.36 -4.78
N LYS A 1084 56.13 -3.42 -3.99
CA LYS A 1084 55.07 -3.87 -3.07
C LYS A 1084 55.13 -3.18 -1.72
N THR A 1085 56.32 -2.75 -1.29
CA THR A 1085 56.58 -2.17 0.03
C THR A 1085 56.54 -0.64 0.04
N ASN A 1086 56.56 0.00 -1.14
CA ASN A 1086 56.35 1.43 -1.27
C ASN A 1086 54.87 1.79 -1.16
N LEU A 1087 54.41 2.05 0.06
CA LEU A 1087 53.00 2.33 0.39
C LEU A 1087 52.42 3.51 -0.41
N ALA A 1088 53.20 4.55 -0.69
CA ALA A 1088 52.75 5.67 -1.52
C ALA A 1088 52.48 5.25 -2.97
N ALA A 1089 53.37 4.43 -3.55
CA ALA A 1089 53.17 3.88 -4.90
C ALA A 1089 51.96 2.93 -4.96
N VAL A 1090 51.78 2.10 -3.93
CA VAL A 1090 50.63 1.19 -3.82
C VAL A 1090 49.32 1.97 -3.66
N ALA A 1091 49.28 2.97 -2.76
CA ALA A 1091 48.12 3.83 -2.56
C ALA A 1091 47.75 4.57 -3.85
N ARG A 1092 48.75 5.08 -4.58
CA ARG A 1092 48.57 5.70 -5.91
C ARG A 1092 47.94 4.73 -6.90
N ALA A 1093 48.50 3.52 -7.03
CA ALA A 1093 47.98 2.51 -7.96
C ALA A 1093 46.51 2.12 -7.65
N LEU A 1094 46.15 2.05 -6.37
CA LEU A 1094 44.79 1.75 -5.92
C LEU A 1094 43.85 2.96 -6.12
N ALA A 1095 44.32 4.18 -5.86
CA ALA A 1095 43.56 5.42 -6.07
C ALA A 1095 43.20 5.61 -7.55
N THR A 1096 44.11 5.25 -8.47
CA THR A 1096 43.93 5.39 -9.92
C THR A 1096 43.19 4.23 -10.60
N GLN A 1097 42.72 3.22 -9.86
CA GLN A 1097 41.88 2.16 -10.46
C GLN A 1097 40.61 2.77 -11.09
N PRO A 1098 40.06 2.17 -12.16
CA PRO A 1098 38.82 2.64 -12.79
C PRO A 1098 37.71 2.90 -11.77
N LYS A 1099 36.93 3.96 -11.98
CA LYS A 1099 35.85 4.37 -11.07
C LYS A 1099 34.57 4.65 -11.84
N SER A 1100 33.46 4.12 -11.33
CA SER A 1100 32.13 4.26 -11.93
C SER A 1100 31.62 5.71 -11.85
N ASN A 1101 31.71 6.32 -10.66
CA ASN A 1101 31.39 7.73 -10.49
C ASN A 1101 32.65 8.59 -10.65
N ALA A 1102 32.88 9.11 -11.85
CA ALA A 1102 34.03 9.97 -12.17
C ALA A 1102 33.97 11.37 -11.54
N SER A 1103 32.82 11.82 -11.02
CA SER A 1103 32.65 13.17 -10.46
C SER A 1103 33.29 13.36 -9.08
N ARG A 1104 33.67 12.28 -8.40
CA ARG A 1104 34.32 12.31 -7.08
C ARG A 1104 35.66 11.57 -7.13
N PRO A 1105 36.78 12.17 -6.69
CA PRO A 1105 38.06 11.48 -6.62
C PRO A 1105 38.03 10.38 -5.55
N ARG A 1106 38.73 9.27 -5.79
CA ARG A 1106 38.95 8.22 -4.79
C ARG A 1106 40.05 8.65 -3.83
N ILE A 1107 39.88 8.39 -2.54
CA ILE A 1107 40.90 8.57 -1.50
C ILE A 1107 41.31 7.19 -0.99
N VAL A 1108 42.62 6.95 -0.90
CA VAL A 1108 43.20 5.73 -0.34
C VAL A 1108 44.04 6.11 0.87
N ILE A 1109 43.80 5.44 2.00
CA ILE A 1109 44.44 5.71 3.29
C ILE A 1109 45.10 4.43 3.77
N ILE A 1110 46.42 4.47 3.96
CA ILE A 1110 47.22 3.36 4.45
C ILE A 1110 47.84 3.74 5.79
N THR A 1111 47.39 3.08 6.85
CA THR A 1111 47.95 3.20 8.22
C THR A 1111 49.20 2.33 8.36
N HIS A 1112 50.10 2.65 9.30
CA HIS A 1112 51.36 1.91 9.49
C HIS A 1112 51.77 1.88 10.97
N GLY A 1113 50.87 1.42 11.83
CA GLY A 1113 51.09 1.34 13.28
C GLY A 1113 51.56 2.68 13.88
N PRO A 1114 52.71 2.74 14.58
CA PRO A 1114 53.24 3.98 15.16
C PRO A 1114 53.93 4.90 14.12
N LYS A 1115 54.05 4.49 12.85
CA LYS A 1115 54.62 5.31 11.78
C LYS A 1115 53.54 6.12 11.08
N SER A 1116 53.97 7.08 10.26
CA SER A 1116 53.08 8.01 9.57
C SER A 1116 52.08 7.31 8.63
N THR A 1117 50.84 7.79 8.64
CA THR A 1117 49.76 7.34 7.74
C THR A 1117 49.93 8.00 6.37
N THR A 1118 49.81 7.22 5.29
CA THR A 1118 49.92 7.70 3.91
C THR A 1118 48.54 7.84 3.28
N LEU A 1119 48.26 8.97 2.64
CA LEU A 1119 47.00 9.25 1.95
C LEU A 1119 47.26 9.69 0.51
N VAL A 1120 46.56 9.07 -0.44
CA VAL A 1120 46.60 9.47 -1.86
C VAL A 1120 45.18 9.72 -2.37
N SER A 1121 45.00 10.84 -3.08
CA SER A 1121 43.76 11.14 -3.79
C SER A 1121 43.96 10.95 -5.28
N SER A 1122 42.96 10.39 -5.98
CA SER A 1122 42.99 10.30 -7.44
C SER A 1122 42.90 11.67 -8.13
N ALA A 1123 42.58 12.75 -7.41
CA ALA A 1123 42.63 14.12 -7.92
C ALA A 1123 44.07 14.65 -8.04
N ASP A 1124 44.98 14.15 -7.19
CA ASP A 1124 46.40 14.51 -7.19
C ASP A 1124 47.24 13.27 -6.83
N PRO A 1125 47.31 12.27 -7.74
CA PRO A 1125 47.88 10.96 -7.45
C PRO A 1125 49.40 10.97 -7.26
N ASP A 1126 50.07 12.04 -7.67
CA ASP A 1126 51.53 12.19 -7.62
C ASP A 1126 52.00 12.98 -6.38
N SER A 1127 51.06 13.44 -5.53
CA SER A 1127 51.31 14.20 -4.30
C SER A 1127 50.75 13.46 -3.07
N PRO A 1128 51.39 12.35 -2.64
CA PRO A 1128 50.96 11.62 -1.44
C PRO A 1128 51.11 12.51 -0.20
N LYS A 1129 50.05 12.61 0.60
CA LYS A 1129 50.09 13.23 1.93
C LYS A 1129 50.56 12.23 2.97
N VAL A 1130 51.38 12.69 3.90
CA VAL A 1130 51.88 11.89 5.03
C VAL A 1130 51.45 12.59 6.31
N PHE A 1131 50.84 11.83 7.22
CA PHE A 1131 50.36 12.31 8.52
C PHE A 1131 51.09 11.59 9.62
N ASP A 1132 51.88 12.32 10.41
CA ASP A 1132 52.63 11.76 11.52
C ASP A 1132 51.70 11.32 12.65
N VAL A 1133 51.96 10.12 13.18
CA VAL A 1133 51.25 9.58 14.35
C VAL A 1133 52.06 9.93 15.58
N HIS A 1134 51.40 10.39 16.65
CA HIS A 1134 52.05 10.53 17.95
C HIS A 1134 52.19 9.15 18.61
N PRO A 1135 53.42 8.61 18.76
CA PRO A 1135 53.58 7.28 19.36
C PRO A 1135 53.26 7.33 20.85
N LEU A 1136 52.51 6.32 21.32
CA LEU A 1136 52.29 6.08 22.74
C LEU A 1136 53.53 5.45 23.36
N LYS A 1137 53.73 5.65 24.66
CA LYS A 1137 54.78 4.92 25.39
C LYS A 1137 54.36 3.46 25.58
N ASP A 1138 55.34 2.55 25.66
CA ASP A 1138 55.07 1.12 25.81
C ASP A 1138 54.21 0.82 27.06
N GLU A 1139 54.33 1.60 28.13
CA GLU A 1139 53.54 1.43 29.36
C GLU A 1139 52.07 1.89 29.22
N GLU A 1140 51.74 2.68 28.20
CA GLU A 1140 50.39 3.16 27.92
C GLU A 1140 49.62 2.21 26.98
N ILE A 1141 50.33 1.28 26.32
CA ILE A 1141 49.75 0.31 25.38
C ILE A 1141 49.15 -0.85 26.18
N VAL A 1142 47.82 -0.92 26.23
CA VAL A 1142 47.07 -1.98 26.89
C VAL A 1142 46.68 -3.07 25.89
N ASP A 1143 46.17 -2.68 24.73
CA ASP A 1143 45.64 -3.59 23.72
C ASP A 1143 45.66 -2.98 22.32
N THR A 1144 46.41 -3.55 21.38
CA THR A 1144 46.41 -3.05 19.99
C THR A 1144 45.22 -3.51 19.14
N ASN A 1145 44.39 -4.43 19.64
CA ASN A 1145 43.24 -4.99 18.93
C ASN A 1145 42.17 -3.92 18.68
N GLY A 1146 41.68 -3.83 17.44
CA GLY A 1146 40.65 -2.85 17.06
C GLY A 1146 41.18 -1.43 16.81
N ALA A 1147 42.49 -1.17 16.89
CA ALA A 1147 43.06 0.15 16.63
C ALA A 1147 42.77 0.66 15.21
N GLY A 1148 42.80 -0.22 14.20
CA GLY A 1148 42.44 0.10 12.82
C GLY A 1148 40.94 0.39 12.65
N ASP A 1149 40.08 -0.35 13.35
CA ASP A 1149 38.63 -0.11 13.34
C ASP A 1149 38.29 1.23 14.00
N ALA A 1150 38.97 1.55 15.11
CA ALA A 1150 38.86 2.83 15.79
C ALA A 1150 39.37 3.98 14.91
N PHE A 1151 40.47 3.80 14.17
CA PHE A 1151 40.90 4.77 13.16
C PHE A 1151 39.82 5.01 12.11
N ALA A 1152 39.26 3.95 11.53
CA ALA A 1152 38.18 4.06 10.55
C ALA A 1152 36.93 4.75 11.14
N GLY A 1153 36.55 4.42 12.38
CA GLY A 1153 35.44 5.06 13.08
C GLY A 1153 35.65 6.55 13.31
N GLY A 1154 36.85 6.95 13.77
CA GLY A 1154 37.22 8.35 13.96
C GLY A 1154 37.19 9.14 12.66
N PHE A 1155 37.77 8.58 11.60
CA PHE A 1155 37.78 9.14 10.26
C PHE A 1155 36.36 9.33 9.70
N LEU A 1156 35.53 8.28 9.74
CA LEU A 1156 34.16 8.33 9.23
C LEU A 1156 33.28 9.28 10.04
N GLY A 1157 33.45 9.32 11.36
CA GLY A 1157 32.76 10.25 12.24
C GLY A 1157 33.04 11.71 11.88
N ALA A 1158 34.31 12.07 11.72
CA ALA A 1158 34.72 13.41 11.29
C ALA A 1158 34.26 13.74 9.87
N PHE A 1159 34.33 12.77 8.95
CA PHE A 1159 33.90 12.94 7.56
C PHE A 1159 32.39 13.23 7.47
N VAL A 1160 31.58 12.49 8.22
CA VAL A 1160 30.13 12.69 8.30
C VAL A 1160 29.80 14.03 8.98
N ALA A 1161 30.61 14.48 9.92
CA ALA A 1161 30.51 15.81 10.55
C ALA A 1161 30.94 16.96 9.63
N GLY A 1162 31.40 16.68 8.40
CA GLY A 1162 31.77 17.69 7.41
C GLY A 1162 33.16 18.29 7.62
N LYS A 1163 34.04 17.61 8.35
CA LYS A 1163 35.43 18.03 8.56
C LYS A 1163 36.28 17.84 7.29
N SER A 1164 37.42 18.53 7.22
CA SER A 1164 38.39 18.34 6.15
C SER A 1164 39.04 16.95 6.22
N ILE A 1165 39.59 16.45 5.10
CA ILE A 1165 40.24 15.13 5.06
C ILE A 1165 41.40 15.03 6.06
N ASP A 1166 42.15 16.11 6.24
CA ASP A 1166 43.28 16.18 7.15
C ASP A 1166 42.78 16.04 8.61
N GLU A 1167 41.73 16.79 8.99
CA GLU A 1167 41.05 16.63 10.29
C GLU A 1167 40.44 15.22 10.49
N CYS A 1168 39.97 14.59 9.41
CA CYS A 1168 39.44 13.23 9.48
C CYS A 1168 40.53 12.21 9.84
N VAL A 1169 41.74 12.35 9.27
CA VAL A 1169 42.89 11.50 9.60
C VAL A 1169 43.31 11.72 11.05
N GLU A 1170 43.38 12.97 11.51
CA GLU A 1170 43.70 13.30 12.90
C GLU A 1170 42.67 12.72 13.89
N ALA A 1171 41.38 12.80 13.58
CA ALA A 1171 40.32 12.17 14.38
C ALA A 1171 40.48 10.64 14.43
N GLY A 1172 40.85 10.03 13.31
CA GLY A 1172 41.20 8.61 13.25
C GLY A 1172 42.39 8.27 14.15
N HIS A 1173 43.48 9.04 14.12
CA HIS A 1173 44.64 8.83 14.98
C HIS A 1173 44.30 8.96 16.47
N LYS A 1174 43.54 10.00 16.84
CA LYS A 1174 43.07 10.20 18.23
C LYS A 1174 42.26 9.00 18.73
N LEU A 1175 41.31 8.53 17.95
CA LEU A 1175 40.44 7.42 18.36
C LEU A 1175 41.20 6.09 18.37
N GLY A 1176 42.11 5.87 17.41
CA GLY A 1176 43.04 4.74 17.41
C GLY A 1176 43.93 4.72 18.66
N ALA A 1177 44.57 5.84 18.99
CA ALA A 1177 45.39 5.97 20.18
C ALA A 1177 44.61 5.76 21.49
N MET A 1178 43.34 6.21 21.54
CA MET A 1178 42.47 5.95 22.69
C MET A 1178 42.16 4.44 22.82
N CYS A 1179 41.81 3.78 21.72
CA CYS A 1179 41.51 2.35 21.70
C CYS A 1179 42.70 1.52 22.22
N VAL A 1180 43.93 1.89 21.83
CA VAL A 1180 45.14 1.17 22.23
C VAL A 1180 45.39 1.18 23.74
N GLN A 1181 44.86 2.18 24.45
CA GLN A 1181 44.95 2.33 25.90
C GLN A 1181 43.81 1.63 26.66
N GLN A 1182 42.88 0.94 25.97
CA GLN A 1182 41.76 0.22 26.56
C GLN A 1182 41.91 -1.29 26.36
N VAL A 1183 41.06 -2.12 26.98
CA VAL A 1183 41.00 -3.58 26.71
C VAL A 1183 39.96 -3.82 25.61
N GLY A 1184 40.43 -4.22 24.43
CA GLY A 1184 39.65 -4.41 23.21
C GLY A 1184 39.15 -3.10 22.58
N PRO A 1185 38.27 -3.17 21.56
CA PRO A 1185 37.73 -2.02 20.84
C PRO A 1185 36.71 -1.24 21.67
N GLN A 1186 37.20 -0.57 22.71
CA GLN A 1186 36.42 0.23 23.67
C GLN A 1186 36.96 1.66 23.75
N TYR A 1187 36.11 2.56 24.25
CA TYR A 1187 36.41 3.99 24.36
C TYR A 1187 36.23 4.47 25.80
N GLN A 1188 36.91 5.56 26.15
CA GLN A 1188 36.84 6.17 27.48
C GLN A 1188 35.47 6.81 27.74
N TRP A 1189 34.99 6.73 28.98
CA TRP A 1189 33.74 7.36 29.42
C TRP A 1189 33.95 8.13 30.74
N PRO A 1190 33.32 9.30 30.95
CA PRO A 1190 32.39 10.03 30.06
C PRO A 1190 32.99 10.39 28.69
N LYS A 1191 32.15 10.52 27.66
CA LYS A 1191 32.58 10.75 26.27
C LYS A 1191 33.54 11.95 26.17
N VAL A 1192 34.69 11.72 25.56
CA VAL A 1192 35.74 12.71 25.28
C VAL A 1192 35.48 13.35 23.92
N ASP A 1193 35.76 14.64 23.79
CA ASP A 1193 35.64 15.33 22.50
C ASP A 1193 36.81 14.97 21.57
N ILE A 1194 36.48 14.52 20.36
CA ILE A 1194 37.45 14.06 19.36
C ILE A 1194 37.68 15.12 18.26
N LEU A 1195 36.65 15.94 17.96
CA LEU A 1195 36.56 16.81 16.78
C LEU A 1195 37.12 18.23 16.95
#